data_AF-A0AAU3DW28-F1
#
_entry.id   AF-A0AAU3DW28-F1
#
_cell.length_a   1.000
_cell.length_b   1.000
_cell.length_c   1.000
_cell.angle_alpha   90.00
_cell.angle_beta   90.00
_cell.angle_gamma   90.00
#
_symmetry.space_group_name_H-M   'P 1'
#
loop_
_entity.id
_entity.type
_entity.pdbx_description
1 polymer ?
#
loop_
_entity_poly.entity_id
_entity_poly.type
_entity_poly.pdbx_seq_one_letter_code
_entity_poly.pdbx_strand_id
1 'polypeptide(L)'
;MGGTGVVTLRPGSTVRPVEGGLFLGGWRSSALVTAPPVAGELWRRLEPLVREGIDPEAATAGRSPRTAAAVRWLFGLLAEHDLLVDARLPLDGHPLAAYLAGVAGDPAGALAAVRQATVAVTGDPARVPAVRAALSASGVAVTGVAGPDADLTVLIRTGTGDDPPNGGHEVLPVTVRTDGALIGPPGRRTPTGPGPGLPAERIRVDRVPAERVPVPPGPEDRLLPYLVAHEVVRTLGGLADGTALLLRDGAVRRVGTPADGADGADGRSGVDRHLPDRSHPVDVSVLVRGDDGPLVEAVRAAVPTRSTSPPHRRPARGVVVGAAPDWPVARHLAEQRAAHATGAAYLPVRARGTSIEIGPLSRPDTADDACFQCADGRHRATLDTGDLRGSGTAAALVADGRPLPLPPYWQRLVGALAAGQLTNDIDPRTVSVLAVRDGSVTRHLVRPVPDCPACAALPPDSAAAARVVLRPRPQQAPHRLRIRRGTPDLADLRTELVDFRYGPVTRVHSEQEGPVALAAAELPVPGRSGRLGGYGRAADHPTAQALALIEAVEREAGRYPQGRRTTVLGSYREVAADAVDPARLGLPEPDAVRHPDYPLDPYTPETVTSWVWAHDLGGDRQVLVPEHAAYHGVHRPGAGRFLFESSSGCAVGSCLEEAVLHACLETIERDAFLLTWYTGAPPAALTMPPDVDPVTRHLVDRIAAEGYTLRLFDITSDIGVPVIWALLTADRADDTARGATFSAAGAHPDPRRAVAAAVLEAGVNMAVAPRMPRPPRHRLLAMLDDPDEVRDLADHAALHLLPETLPRFDFATRPADGGPRPFEEHFAGWRDRWHHPDLTQVLRRLVAAMVAAGTPPLVVEQTGAAERRLGLAAVKVLAPGALPMTFGHRNRRVDLPRLRRRSGTDPGRPTLPHPFP
;
A
#
# COMPACT_ATOMS: atom_id res chain seq x y z
N MET A 1 32.68 15.84 -9.54
CA MET A 1 33.99 15.19 -9.34
C MET A 1 35.04 16.00 -10.10
N GLY A 2 35.79 16.85 -9.40
CA GLY A 2 36.93 17.58 -9.97
C GLY A 2 38.20 17.05 -9.33
N GLY A 3 39.00 16.29 -10.08
CA GLY A 3 40.24 15.68 -9.62
C GLY A 3 40.51 14.33 -10.29
N THR A 4 41.17 14.34 -11.46
CA THR A 4 41.86 13.22 -12.15
C THR A 4 41.24 11.79 -12.04
N GLY A 5 40.35 11.40 -12.93
CA GLY A 5 40.70 10.38 -13.93
C GLY A 5 40.30 8.94 -13.58
N VAL A 6 40.94 8.28 -12.62
CA VAL A 6 40.91 6.79 -12.47
C VAL A 6 40.06 6.32 -11.28
N VAL A 7 39.10 5.42 -11.52
CA VAL A 7 38.17 4.88 -10.51
C VAL A 7 38.27 3.36 -10.39
N THR A 8 38.08 2.84 -9.18
CA THR A 8 37.93 1.41 -8.88
C THR A 8 36.64 1.11 -8.11
N LEU A 9 36.26 -0.16 -8.04
CA LEU A 9 35.12 -0.59 -7.20
C LEU A 9 35.44 -0.40 -5.72
N ARG A 10 34.53 0.24 -5.00
CA ARG A 10 34.57 0.39 -3.54
C ARG A 10 34.68 -1.01 -2.88
N PRO A 11 35.61 -1.24 -1.93
CA PRO A 11 35.76 -2.53 -1.26
C PRO A 11 34.45 -3.06 -0.67
N GLY A 12 34.15 -4.35 -0.86
CA GLY A 12 32.89 -4.97 -0.42
C GLY A 12 31.69 -4.76 -1.36
N SER A 13 31.86 -4.00 -2.45
CA SER A 13 30.81 -3.84 -3.46
C SER A 13 30.76 -5.03 -4.42
N THR A 14 29.55 -5.38 -4.83
CA THR A 14 29.24 -6.47 -5.75
C THR A 14 28.41 -5.96 -6.91
N VAL A 15 28.77 -6.35 -8.11
CA VAL A 15 27.96 -6.11 -9.31
C VAL A 15 27.85 -7.44 -10.03
N ARG A 16 26.63 -7.91 -10.27
CA ARG A 16 26.36 -9.24 -10.83
C ARG A 16 25.35 -9.17 -11.96
N PRO A 17 25.64 -9.72 -13.14
CA PRO A 17 24.62 -9.97 -14.16
C PRO A 17 23.52 -10.88 -13.61
N VAL A 18 22.28 -10.48 -13.81
CA VAL A 18 21.07 -11.27 -13.50
C VAL A 18 20.21 -11.38 -14.75
N GLU A 19 19.23 -12.29 -14.75
CA GLU A 19 18.26 -12.37 -15.84
C GLU A 19 17.50 -11.03 -15.96
N GLY A 20 17.62 -10.37 -17.12
CA GLY A 20 16.99 -9.08 -17.40
C GLY A 20 17.68 -7.83 -16.81
N GLY A 21 18.92 -7.93 -16.29
CA GLY A 21 19.59 -6.74 -15.75
C GLY A 21 20.91 -6.94 -14.99
N LEU A 22 21.19 -6.03 -14.06
CA LEU A 22 22.35 -6.04 -13.15
C LEU A 22 21.89 -5.92 -11.70
N PHE A 23 22.39 -6.79 -10.82
CA PHE A 23 22.34 -6.57 -9.38
C PHE A 23 23.56 -5.73 -8.96
N LEU A 24 23.30 -4.61 -8.28
CA LEU A 24 24.27 -3.69 -7.72
C LEU A 24 24.17 -3.79 -6.20
N GLY A 25 25.22 -4.15 -5.50
CA GLY A 25 25.23 -4.27 -4.05
C GLY A 25 26.41 -3.51 -3.46
N GLY A 26 26.15 -2.44 -2.71
CA GLY A 26 27.14 -1.64 -2.01
C GLY A 26 26.76 -1.40 -0.55
N TRP A 27 27.65 -0.73 0.19
CA TRP A 27 27.48 -0.44 1.62
C TRP A 27 26.28 0.47 1.92
N ARG A 28 25.97 1.41 1.01
CA ARG A 28 24.87 2.38 1.20
C ARG A 28 23.59 2.01 0.48
N SER A 29 23.68 1.26 -0.62
CA SER A 29 22.52 0.87 -1.41
C SER A 29 22.74 -0.46 -2.10
N SER A 30 21.68 -1.25 -2.24
CA SER A 30 21.62 -2.39 -3.16
C SER A 30 20.42 -2.18 -4.09
N ALA A 31 20.57 -2.45 -5.38
CA ALA A 31 19.55 -2.26 -6.39
C ALA A 31 19.58 -3.37 -7.44
N LEU A 32 18.40 -3.75 -7.91
CA LEU A 32 18.24 -4.55 -9.12
C LEU A 32 17.90 -3.60 -10.26
N VAL A 33 18.79 -3.46 -11.23
CA VAL A 33 18.63 -2.55 -12.36
C VAL A 33 18.21 -3.35 -13.58
N THR A 34 16.98 -3.17 -14.03
CA THR A 34 16.50 -3.73 -15.29
C THR A 34 17.27 -3.10 -16.45
N ALA A 35 17.99 -3.92 -17.20
CA ALA A 35 18.80 -3.46 -18.32
C ALA A 35 18.83 -4.53 -19.41
N PRO A 36 19.01 -4.16 -20.69
CA PRO A 36 19.09 -5.13 -21.76
C PRO A 36 20.23 -6.15 -21.51
N PRO A 37 20.14 -7.40 -22.01
CA PRO A 37 21.12 -8.45 -21.75
C PRO A 37 22.59 -8.05 -22.04
N VAL A 38 22.78 -7.10 -22.96
CA VAL A 38 24.08 -6.51 -23.29
C VAL A 38 24.76 -5.81 -22.10
N ALA A 39 24.02 -5.34 -21.09
CA ALA A 39 24.57 -4.72 -19.89
C ALA A 39 25.35 -5.73 -19.03
N GLY A 40 24.86 -6.96 -18.91
CA GLY A 40 25.56 -8.04 -18.22
C GLY A 40 26.82 -8.51 -18.95
N GLU A 41 26.82 -8.46 -20.28
CA GLU A 41 28.02 -8.72 -21.09
C GLU A 41 29.03 -7.56 -21.02
N LEU A 42 28.55 -6.33 -21.05
CA LEU A 42 29.36 -5.13 -20.90
C LEU A 42 30.05 -5.10 -19.53
N TRP A 43 29.33 -5.41 -18.45
CA TRP A 43 29.90 -5.51 -17.11
C TRP A 43 30.98 -6.60 -17.04
N ARG A 44 30.72 -7.81 -17.55
CA ARG A 44 31.71 -8.91 -17.54
C ARG A 44 33.03 -8.55 -18.22
N ARG A 45 32.99 -7.68 -19.25
CA ARG A 45 34.19 -7.21 -19.95
C ARG A 45 34.91 -6.07 -19.21
N LEU A 46 34.18 -5.21 -18.51
CA LEU A 46 34.75 -4.07 -17.80
C LEU A 46 35.16 -4.38 -16.36
N GLU A 47 34.55 -5.38 -15.72
CA GLU A 47 34.78 -5.70 -14.31
C GLU A 47 36.26 -5.85 -13.93
N PRO A 48 37.10 -6.61 -14.67
CA PRO A 48 38.52 -6.73 -14.32
C PRO A 48 39.23 -5.37 -14.36
N LEU A 49 38.94 -4.57 -15.39
CA LEU A 49 39.56 -3.26 -15.58
C LEU A 49 39.09 -2.25 -14.53
N VAL A 50 37.81 -2.28 -14.16
CA VAL A 50 37.28 -1.44 -13.09
C VAL A 50 37.92 -1.84 -11.76
N ARG A 51 38.11 -3.12 -11.47
CA ARG A 51 38.76 -3.57 -10.22
C ARG A 51 40.23 -3.17 -10.15
N GLU A 52 40.94 -3.14 -11.28
CA GLU A 52 42.33 -2.69 -11.39
C GLU A 52 42.49 -1.16 -11.35
N GLY A 53 41.39 -0.41 -11.48
CA GLY A 53 41.40 1.05 -11.58
C GLY A 53 41.44 1.50 -13.03
N ILE A 54 40.38 2.14 -13.49
CA ILE A 54 40.23 2.59 -14.89
C ILE A 54 39.78 4.04 -14.97
N ASP A 55 40.29 4.79 -15.95
CA ASP A 55 39.73 6.09 -16.30
C ASP A 55 38.46 5.91 -17.15
N PRO A 56 37.27 6.36 -16.70
CA PRO A 56 36.04 6.24 -17.46
C PRO A 56 36.10 6.88 -18.85
N GLU A 57 36.87 7.95 -19.04
CA GLU A 57 37.05 8.58 -20.35
C GLU A 57 37.98 7.72 -21.23
N ALA A 58 39.06 7.18 -20.67
CA ALA A 58 39.92 6.22 -21.38
C ALA A 58 39.18 4.94 -21.78
N ALA A 59 38.22 4.48 -20.98
CA ALA A 59 37.35 3.35 -21.30
C ALA A 59 36.48 3.59 -22.54
N THR A 60 36.25 4.86 -22.90
CA THR A 60 35.43 5.27 -24.04
C THR A 60 36.25 5.70 -25.27
N ALA A 61 37.55 5.96 -25.11
CA ALA A 61 38.44 6.42 -26.18
C ALA A 61 38.58 5.39 -27.33
N GLY A 62 38.45 5.85 -28.58
CA GLY A 62 38.55 5.00 -29.77
C GLY A 62 37.41 4.00 -29.98
N ARG A 63 36.33 4.06 -29.18
CA ARG A 63 35.14 3.21 -29.32
C ARG A 63 34.08 3.88 -30.20
N SER A 64 33.18 3.09 -30.78
CA SER A 64 32.02 3.64 -31.52
C SER A 64 31.13 4.49 -30.60
N PRO A 65 30.37 5.48 -31.12
CA PRO A 65 29.50 6.33 -30.30
C PRO A 65 28.52 5.55 -29.43
N ARG A 66 27.98 4.44 -29.96
CA ARG A 66 27.04 3.56 -29.25
C ARG A 66 27.71 2.81 -28.10
N THR A 67 28.92 2.29 -28.31
CA THR A 67 29.68 1.62 -27.25
C THR A 67 30.13 2.61 -26.18
N ALA A 68 30.61 3.78 -26.58
CA ALA A 68 31.01 4.83 -25.64
C ALA A 68 29.84 5.31 -24.76
N ALA A 69 28.63 5.43 -25.33
CA ALA A 69 27.43 5.76 -24.56
C ALA A 69 27.05 4.67 -23.55
N ALA A 70 27.14 3.39 -23.94
CA ALA A 70 26.84 2.27 -23.04
C ALA A 70 27.84 2.17 -21.88
N VAL A 71 29.13 2.40 -22.15
CA VAL A 71 30.19 2.47 -21.12
C VAL A 71 29.93 3.62 -20.16
N ARG A 72 29.64 4.83 -20.66
CA ARG A 72 29.30 6.00 -19.81
C ARG A 72 28.06 5.77 -18.96
N TRP A 73 27.02 5.18 -19.53
CA TRP A 73 25.81 4.81 -18.78
C TRP A 73 26.14 3.88 -17.61
N LEU A 74 26.97 2.86 -17.84
CA LEU A 74 27.35 1.92 -16.78
C LEU A 74 28.17 2.59 -15.68
N PHE A 75 29.16 3.43 -16.02
CA PHE A 75 29.92 4.18 -15.00
C PHE A 75 29.04 5.18 -14.23
N GLY A 76 28.09 5.83 -14.91
CA GLY A 76 27.09 6.68 -14.28
C GLY A 76 26.23 5.92 -13.28
N LEU A 77 25.76 4.73 -13.67
CA LEU A 77 24.96 3.85 -12.81
C LEU A 77 25.76 3.38 -11.58
N LEU A 78 27.02 2.98 -11.76
CA LEU A 78 27.89 2.58 -10.63
C LEU A 78 28.19 3.75 -9.68
N ALA A 79 28.35 4.97 -10.22
CA ALA A 79 28.56 6.17 -9.41
C ALA A 79 27.29 6.61 -8.66
N GLU A 80 26.11 6.54 -9.29
CA GLU A 80 24.81 6.84 -8.67
C GLU A 80 24.55 5.96 -7.45
N HIS A 81 25.00 4.70 -7.50
CA HIS A 81 24.89 3.75 -6.39
C HIS A 81 26.08 3.76 -5.41
N ASP A 82 26.97 4.76 -5.50
CA ASP A 82 28.14 4.96 -4.62
C ASP A 82 29.12 3.76 -4.60
N LEU A 83 29.26 3.09 -5.75
CA LEU A 83 30.09 1.89 -5.89
C LEU A 83 31.52 2.15 -6.37
N LEU A 84 31.85 3.40 -6.71
CA LEU A 84 33.16 3.79 -7.26
C LEU A 84 33.93 4.69 -6.30
N VAL A 85 35.25 4.50 -6.23
CA VAL A 85 36.21 5.32 -5.45
C VAL A 85 37.46 5.59 -6.30
N ASP A 86 38.25 6.63 -5.98
CA ASP A 86 39.50 6.91 -6.69
C ASP A 86 40.51 5.77 -6.49
N ALA A 87 41.07 5.24 -7.59
CA ALA A 87 41.98 4.10 -7.55
C ALA A 87 43.38 4.43 -7.00
N ARG A 88 43.76 5.71 -6.86
CA ARG A 88 45.07 6.13 -6.33
C ARG A 88 45.13 6.25 -4.81
N LEU A 89 44.11 5.75 -4.11
CA LEU A 89 44.23 5.50 -2.68
C LEU A 89 45.38 4.50 -2.46
N PRO A 90 46.45 4.86 -1.73
CA PRO A 90 47.49 3.91 -1.38
C PRO A 90 46.91 2.97 -0.33
N LEU A 91 46.21 1.94 -0.78
CA LEU A 91 45.63 0.89 0.06
C LEU A 91 46.73 -0.01 0.64
N ASP A 92 47.92 0.02 0.07
CA ASP A 92 49.01 -0.87 0.44
C ASP A 92 49.77 -0.35 1.66
N GLY A 93 49.64 -1.11 2.75
CA GLY A 93 50.50 -1.01 3.94
C GLY A 93 49.94 -0.19 5.10
N HIS A 94 48.81 0.52 4.95
CA HIS A 94 48.19 1.22 6.08
C HIS A 94 46.97 0.45 6.62
N PRO A 95 46.92 0.04 7.91
CA PRO A 95 45.90 -0.87 8.44
C PRO A 95 44.45 -0.38 8.23
N LEU A 96 44.26 0.94 8.18
CA LEU A 96 42.96 1.59 8.09
C LEU A 96 42.54 1.98 6.66
N ALA A 97 43.41 1.82 5.66
CA ALA A 97 43.13 2.31 4.31
C ALA A 97 41.97 1.57 3.64
N ALA A 98 41.88 0.25 3.80
CA ALA A 98 40.78 -0.56 3.26
C ALA A 98 39.43 -0.23 3.92
N TYR A 99 39.42 0.02 5.22
CA TYR A 99 38.22 0.43 5.96
C TYR A 99 37.75 1.81 5.51
N LEU A 100 38.64 2.80 5.47
CA LEU A 100 38.34 4.17 5.03
C LEU A 100 37.86 4.20 3.57
N ALA A 101 38.46 3.41 2.70
CA ALA A 101 38.00 3.27 1.32
C ALA A 101 36.58 2.68 1.21
N GLY A 102 36.16 1.86 2.19
CA GLY A 102 34.80 1.35 2.29
C GLY A 102 33.78 2.39 2.76
N VAL A 103 34.14 3.23 3.73
CA VAL A 103 33.15 4.05 4.49
C VAL A 103 33.23 5.56 4.25
N ALA A 104 34.38 6.10 3.84
CA ALA A 104 34.58 7.55 3.71
C ALA A 104 34.12 8.08 2.33
N GLY A 105 33.72 9.35 2.32
CA GLY A 105 33.40 10.10 1.10
C GLY A 105 34.66 10.55 0.35
N ASP A 106 35.67 11.03 1.09
CA ASP A 106 37.04 11.24 0.60
C ASP A 106 38.05 10.43 1.45
N PRO A 107 38.31 9.16 1.08
CA PRO A 107 39.21 8.33 1.86
C PRO A 107 40.67 8.84 1.87
N ALA A 108 41.08 9.64 0.89
CA ALA A 108 42.45 10.14 0.77
C ALA A 108 42.68 11.33 1.72
N GLY A 109 41.73 12.26 1.75
CA GLY A 109 41.68 13.33 2.75
C GLY A 109 41.61 12.77 4.17
N ALA A 110 40.78 11.75 4.40
CA ALA A 110 40.66 11.09 5.71
C ALA A 110 41.98 10.43 6.15
N LEU A 111 42.68 9.72 5.25
CA LEU A 111 43.96 9.09 5.56
C LEU A 111 45.09 10.12 5.82
N ALA A 112 45.10 11.23 5.09
CA ALA A 112 46.04 12.32 5.32
C ALA A 112 45.82 12.98 6.70
N ALA A 113 44.56 13.21 7.08
CA ALA A 113 44.20 13.73 8.40
C ALA A 113 44.65 12.79 9.53
N VAL A 114 44.55 11.47 9.34
CA VAL A 114 45.05 10.46 10.30
C VAL A 114 46.55 10.54 10.49
N ARG A 115 47.33 10.68 9.41
CA ARG A 115 48.79 10.75 9.46
C ARG A 115 49.34 12.05 10.07
N GLN A 116 48.55 13.13 10.03
CA GLN A 116 48.92 14.43 10.56
C GLN A 116 48.49 14.64 12.03
N ALA A 117 47.75 13.69 12.59
CA ALA A 117 47.32 13.75 13.98
C ALA A 117 48.48 13.48 14.94
N THR A 118 48.58 14.29 15.99
CA THR A 118 49.48 14.04 17.12
C THR A 118 48.67 13.63 18.34
N VAL A 119 49.14 12.63 19.09
CA VAL A 119 48.39 12.04 20.21
C VAL A 119 49.26 11.98 21.46
N ALA A 120 48.79 12.53 22.58
CA ALA A 120 49.45 12.38 23.87
C ALA A 120 48.76 11.29 24.70
N VAL A 121 49.54 10.35 25.23
CA VAL A 121 49.01 9.23 26.03
C VAL A 121 49.54 9.33 27.45
N THR A 122 48.64 9.42 28.43
CA THR A 122 48.95 9.59 29.87
C THR A 122 48.08 8.65 30.71
N GLY A 123 48.63 7.99 31.73
CA GLY A 123 47.89 7.05 32.59
C GLY A 123 48.78 5.89 33.03
N ASP A 124 48.19 4.73 33.37
CA ASP A 124 48.86 3.55 33.94
C ASP A 124 50.25 3.27 33.29
N PRO A 125 51.36 3.43 34.04
CA PRO A 125 52.72 3.27 33.54
C PRO A 125 52.99 1.91 32.89
N ALA A 126 52.24 0.86 33.25
CA ALA A 126 52.40 -0.47 32.68
C ALA A 126 51.76 -0.62 31.28
N ARG A 127 50.74 0.18 30.96
CA ARG A 127 49.93 0.06 29.73
C ARG A 127 50.28 1.10 28.67
N VAL A 128 50.78 2.26 29.08
CA VAL A 128 51.16 3.36 28.20
C VAL A 128 52.15 2.93 27.09
N PRO A 129 53.23 2.17 27.35
CA PRO A 129 54.18 1.78 26.29
C PRO A 129 53.55 0.96 25.16
N ALA A 130 52.64 0.04 25.48
CA ALA A 130 51.97 -0.81 24.49
C ALA A 130 51.01 -0.02 23.60
N VAL A 131 50.22 0.88 24.21
CA VAL A 131 49.29 1.75 23.49
C VAL A 131 50.04 2.73 22.58
N ARG A 132 51.15 3.30 23.05
CA ARG A 132 52.01 4.17 22.23
C ARG A 132 52.58 3.41 21.03
N ALA A 133 53.06 2.18 21.22
CA ALA A 133 53.60 1.36 20.14
C ALA A 133 52.55 1.05 19.07
N ALA A 134 51.31 0.70 19.46
CA ALA A 134 50.23 0.38 18.52
C ALA A 134 49.72 1.59 17.72
N LEU A 135 49.61 2.75 18.35
CA LEU A 135 49.23 4.00 17.69
C LEU A 135 50.31 4.44 16.69
N SER A 136 51.59 4.36 17.07
CA SER A 136 52.71 4.62 16.16
C SER A 136 52.75 3.63 14.99
N ALA A 137 52.48 2.33 15.23
CA ALA A 137 52.39 1.32 14.17
C ALA A 137 51.23 1.57 13.19
N SER A 138 50.19 2.29 13.65
CA SER A 138 49.04 2.71 12.84
C SER A 138 49.24 4.07 12.16
N GLY A 139 50.47 4.61 12.19
CA GLY A 139 50.84 5.85 11.51
C GLY A 139 50.45 7.14 12.21
N VAL A 140 50.05 7.08 13.48
CA VAL A 140 49.67 8.25 14.30
C VAL A 140 50.88 8.72 15.11
N ALA A 141 51.25 9.99 15.04
CA ALA A 141 52.40 10.53 15.78
C ALA A 141 52.07 10.68 17.28
N VAL A 142 52.94 10.25 18.19
CA VAL A 142 52.63 10.20 19.64
C VAL A 142 53.63 11.00 20.50
N THR A 143 53.15 11.99 21.27
CA THR A 143 53.97 12.87 22.14
C THR A 143 53.38 13.00 23.57
N GLY A 144 54.09 12.62 24.65
CA GLY A 144 53.61 12.86 26.04
C GLY A 144 54.09 11.89 27.13
N VAL A 145 54.08 12.35 28.40
CA VAL A 145 54.79 11.81 29.59
C VAL A 145 53.83 11.13 30.58
N ALA A 146 54.32 10.08 31.26
CA ALA A 146 53.57 9.29 32.25
C ALA A 146 53.06 10.13 33.44
N GLY A 147 51.80 9.92 33.81
CA GLY A 147 51.18 10.47 35.03
C GLY A 147 50.72 9.32 35.95
N PRO A 148 50.52 9.57 37.26
CA PRO A 148 50.27 8.55 38.26
C PRO A 148 48.84 7.96 38.27
N ASP A 149 47.96 8.38 37.36
CA ASP A 149 46.55 7.95 37.34
C ASP A 149 46.35 6.56 36.70
N ALA A 150 45.42 5.78 37.26
CA ALA A 150 45.13 4.41 36.84
C ALA A 150 44.35 4.29 35.51
N ASP A 151 43.64 5.34 35.11
CA ASP A 151 42.89 5.38 33.85
C ASP A 151 43.75 5.96 32.71
N LEU A 152 43.67 5.36 31.52
CA LEU A 152 44.51 5.71 30.38
C LEU A 152 43.84 6.80 29.54
N THR A 153 44.33 8.03 29.61
CA THR A 153 43.81 9.17 28.84
C THR A 153 44.66 9.45 27.61
N VAL A 154 43.99 9.56 26.46
CA VAL A 154 44.58 9.81 25.14
C VAL A 154 44.07 11.15 24.65
N LEU A 155 44.94 12.15 24.56
CA LEU A 155 44.63 13.50 24.09
C LEU A 155 45.03 13.61 22.61
N ILE A 156 44.05 13.81 21.74
CA ILE A 156 44.30 13.95 20.31
C ILE A 156 44.41 15.43 19.97
N ARG A 157 45.54 15.83 19.37
CA ARG A 157 45.76 17.14 18.77
C ARG A 157 45.74 17.02 17.25
N THR A 158 44.80 17.73 16.65
CA THR A 158 44.73 17.89 15.19
C THR A 158 45.31 19.26 14.82
N GLY A 159 46.53 19.30 14.29
CA GLY A 159 47.15 20.54 13.82
C GLY A 159 48.67 20.47 13.69
N THR A 160 49.22 21.26 12.76
CA THR A 160 50.66 21.36 12.45
C THR A 160 51.27 22.58 13.14
N GLY A 161 52.05 22.39 14.22
CA GLY A 161 52.87 23.46 14.80
C GLY A 161 53.36 23.20 16.23
N ASP A 162 54.62 23.53 16.51
CA ASP A 162 55.36 23.18 17.74
C ASP A 162 55.39 24.27 18.86
N ASP A 163 54.54 25.31 18.84
CA ASP A 163 54.55 26.40 19.86
C ASP A 163 53.21 26.63 20.60
N PRO A 164 53.17 26.85 21.93
CA PRO A 164 51.99 27.35 22.67
C PRO A 164 52.17 28.82 23.14
N PRO A 165 51.15 29.52 23.69
CA PRO A 165 49.69 29.33 23.69
C PRO A 165 48.93 30.56 23.13
N ASN A 166 47.67 30.37 22.69
CA ASN A 166 46.62 31.36 22.32
C ASN A 166 46.10 31.32 20.86
N GLY A 167 46.00 30.12 20.27
CA GLY A 167 45.22 29.88 19.06
C GLY A 167 44.58 28.48 19.13
N GLY A 168 43.28 28.39 18.86
CA GLY A 168 42.48 27.19 19.12
C GLY A 168 42.92 25.96 18.32
N HIS A 169 43.49 24.97 19.02
CA HIS A 169 43.57 23.58 18.57
C HIS A 169 42.60 22.76 19.41
N GLU A 170 41.76 21.95 18.77
CA GLU A 170 40.80 21.10 19.48
C GLU A 170 41.55 19.90 20.07
N VAL A 171 41.74 19.91 21.39
CA VAL A 171 42.27 18.77 22.14
C VAL A 171 41.09 17.88 22.48
N LEU A 172 41.02 16.70 21.89
CA LEU A 172 39.95 15.73 22.17
C LEU A 172 40.47 14.71 23.19
N PRO A 173 40.08 14.80 24.47
CA PRO A 173 40.38 13.77 25.45
C PRO A 173 39.53 12.52 25.20
N VAL A 174 40.22 11.40 25.16
CA VAL A 174 39.67 10.07 25.00
C VAL A 174 40.19 9.24 26.17
N THR A 175 39.39 9.11 27.23
CA THR A 175 39.81 8.38 28.44
C THR A 175 39.31 6.94 28.38
N VAL A 176 40.23 5.99 28.48
CA VAL A 176 39.96 4.55 28.49
C VAL A 176 40.11 4.07 29.93
N ARG A 177 39.01 3.62 30.52
CA ARG A 177 39.01 3.03 31.86
C ARG A 177 39.69 1.66 31.85
N THR A 178 40.10 1.18 33.01
CA THR A 178 40.78 -0.12 33.15
C THR A 178 40.01 -1.33 32.60
N ASP A 179 38.69 -1.21 32.43
CA ASP A 179 37.75 -2.20 31.86
C ASP A 179 37.56 -2.08 30.33
N GLY A 180 38.23 -1.12 29.68
CA GLY A 180 38.18 -0.88 28.24
C GLY A 180 37.07 0.09 27.79
N ALA A 181 36.29 0.67 28.71
CA ALA A 181 35.27 1.66 28.38
C ALA A 181 35.89 3.02 28.00
N LEU A 182 35.38 3.62 26.92
CA LEU A 182 35.84 4.91 26.40
C LEU A 182 34.92 6.06 26.84
N ILE A 183 35.51 7.13 27.36
CA ILE A 183 34.85 8.39 27.73
C ILE A 183 35.33 9.47 26.75
N GLY A 184 34.43 9.95 25.89
CA GLY A 184 34.67 11.07 24.96
C GLY A 184 34.41 12.45 25.59
N PRO A 185 34.71 13.56 24.87
CA PRO A 185 34.68 14.91 25.46
C PRO A 185 33.25 15.35 25.82
N PRO A 186 33.06 16.10 26.94
CA PRO A 186 31.77 16.70 27.25
C PRO A 186 31.39 17.71 26.17
N GLY A 187 30.17 17.59 25.64
CA GLY A 187 29.62 18.56 24.68
C GLY A 187 29.79 19.99 25.19
N ARG A 188 30.30 20.88 24.32
CA ARG A 188 30.48 22.32 24.59
C ARG A 188 29.19 22.89 25.21
N ARG A 189 29.24 23.22 26.51
CA ARG A 189 28.31 24.19 27.10
C ARG A 189 28.55 25.52 26.38
N THR A 190 27.55 26.03 25.67
CA THR A 190 27.50 27.44 25.32
C THR A 190 27.48 28.24 26.63
N PRO A 191 28.36 29.26 26.79
CA PRO A 191 28.32 30.12 27.97
C PRO A 191 26.97 30.85 27.98
N THR A 192 26.20 30.67 29.05
CA THR A 192 25.12 31.59 29.43
C THR A 192 25.72 33.00 29.53
N GLY A 193 25.06 33.97 28.89
CA GLY A 193 25.62 35.29 28.57
C GLY A 193 26.09 36.15 29.76
N PRO A 194 26.74 37.30 29.47
CA PRO A 194 27.24 38.21 30.48
C PRO A 194 26.09 38.99 31.14
N GLY A 195 26.20 39.19 32.46
CA GLY A 195 25.36 40.10 33.23
C GLY A 195 25.58 41.59 32.90
N PRO A 196 24.81 42.49 33.52
CA PRO A 196 24.45 43.79 32.97
C PRO A 196 25.50 44.88 33.20
N GLY A 197 25.71 45.74 32.19
CA GLY A 197 26.45 47.00 32.35
C GLY A 197 26.78 47.72 31.03
N LEU A 198 25.96 48.72 30.67
CA LEU A 198 26.21 50.02 29.97
C LEU A 198 27.19 50.11 28.75
N PRO A 199 27.10 51.18 27.91
CA PRO A 199 25.97 51.81 27.23
C PRO A 199 26.16 51.80 25.69
N ALA A 200 25.13 52.26 24.97
CA ALA A 200 25.08 52.33 23.51
C ALA A 200 26.08 53.32 22.89
N GLU A 201 26.86 52.87 21.90
CA GLU A 201 27.43 53.75 20.87
C GLU A 201 27.31 53.13 19.47
N ARG A 202 26.96 54.01 18.52
CA ARG A 202 26.63 53.78 17.12
C ARG A 202 27.83 53.30 16.31
N ILE A 203 27.70 52.23 15.52
CA ILE A 203 28.57 52.02 14.35
C ILE A 203 27.75 51.53 13.14
N ARG A 204 28.08 52.14 12.00
CA ARG A 204 27.41 52.18 10.69
C ARG A 204 27.32 50.83 9.98
N VAL A 205 26.27 50.71 9.16
CA VAL A 205 26.14 49.69 8.11
C VAL A 205 27.04 50.09 6.95
N ASP A 206 28.15 49.39 6.76
CA ASP A 206 28.89 49.35 5.49
C ASP A 206 29.03 47.88 5.04
N ARG A 207 28.75 47.66 3.74
CA ARG A 207 28.85 46.35 3.08
C ARG A 207 30.31 45.87 3.11
N VAL A 208 30.55 44.71 3.73
CA VAL A 208 31.81 43.96 3.65
C VAL A 208 31.65 42.80 2.64
N PRO A 209 32.68 42.45 1.84
CA PRO A 209 32.61 41.42 0.79
C PRO A 209 32.36 40.03 1.39
N ALA A 210 31.96 39.08 0.54
CA ALA A 210 31.76 37.68 0.90
C ALA A 210 33.07 37.02 1.41
N GLU A 211 33.37 37.25 2.69
CA GLU A 211 34.33 36.42 3.42
C GLU A 211 33.73 35.04 3.62
N ARG A 212 34.56 34.04 3.34
CA ARG A 212 34.26 32.62 3.48
C ARG A 212 33.67 32.37 4.86
N VAL A 213 32.39 32.02 4.89
CA VAL A 213 31.79 31.28 6.01
C VAL A 213 32.74 30.14 6.34
N PRO A 214 33.15 29.94 7.61
CA PRO A 214 33.96 28.80 7.98
C PRO A 214 33.21 27.55 7.53
N VAL A 215 33.79 26.80 6.61
CA VAL A 215 33.22 25.51 6.20
C VAL A 215 33.13 24.68 7.48
N PRO A 216 31.94 24.19 7.87
CA PRO A 216 31.86 23.30 9.02
C PRO A 216 32.76 22.09 8.74
N PRO A 217 33.52 21.59 9.72
CA PRO A 217 34.45 20.49 9.47
C PRO A 217 33.69 19.33 8.81
N GLY A 218 34.29 18.77 7.76
CA GLY A 218 33.69 17.69 7.00
C GLY A 218 33.46 16.45 7.89
N PRO A 219 32.61 15.51 7.46
CA PRO A 219 32.42 14.25 8.19
C PRO A 219 33.73 13.47 8.42
N GLU A 220 34.80 13.76 7.67
CA GLU A 220 36.15 13.19 7.85
C GLU A 220 36.84 13.57 9.17
N ASP A 221 36.73 14.82 9.65
CA ASP A 221 37.37 15.25 10.92
C ASP A 221 36.75 14.56 12.14
N ARG A 222 35.54 14.00 11.99
CA ARG A 222 34.85 13.24 13.03
C ARG A 222 35.31 11.80 13.14
N LEU A 223 36.04 11.23 12.18
CA LEU A 223 36.41 9.81 12.20
C LEU A 223 37.70 9.53 12.99
N LEU A 224 38.58 10.52 13.10
CA LEU A 224 39.89 10.37 13.73
C LEU A 224 39.84 9.93 15.21
N PRO A 225 38.97 10.50 16.08
CA PRO A 225 38.84 10.04 17.46
C PRO A 225 38.32 8.60 17.57
N TYR A 226 37.53 8.16 16.59
CA TYR A 226 36.92 6.82 16.53
C TYR A 226 37.95 5.76 16.11
N LEU A 227 38.91 6.14 15.26
CA LEU A 227 40.03 5.29 14.84
C LEU A 227 41.08 5.15 15.95
N VAL A 228 41.43 6.25 16.63
CA VAL A 228 42.32 6.20 17.81
C VAL A 228 41.68 5.37 18.92
N ALA A 229 40.37 5.55 19.16
CA ALA A 229 39.59 4.73 20.07
C ALA A 229 39.60 3.23 19.70
N HIS A 230 39.44 2.90 18.43
CA HIS A 230 39.50 1.52 17.92
C HIS A 230 40.85 0.86 18.21
N GLU A 231 41.96 1.53 17.90
CA GLU A 231 43.32 0.98 18.08
C GLU A 231 43.72 0.85 19.55
N VAL A 232 43.34 1.82 20.39
CA VAL A 232 43.60 1.77 21.84
C VAL A 232 42.84 0.61 22.49
N VAL A 233 41.56 0.40 22.12
CA VAL A 233 40.75 -0.73 22.63
C VAL A 233 41.22 -2.08 22.09
N ARG A 234 41.63 -2.17 20.82
CA ARG A 234 42.21 -3.39 20.24
C ARG A 234 43.47 -3.83 21.01
N THR A 235 44.34 -2.87 21.31
CA THR A 235 45.62 -3.10 21.98
C THR A 235 45.46 -3.45 23.46
N LEU A 236 44.57 -2.75 24.18
CA LEU A 236 44.32 -2.99 25.61
C LEU A 236 43.45 -4.23 25.87
N GLY A 237 42.58 -4.59 24.94
CA GLY A 237 41.67 -5.74 25.05
C GLY A 237 42.26 -7.08 24.57
N GLY A 238 43.49 -7.10 24.04
CA GLY A 238 44.12 -8.32 23.50
C GLY A 238 43.32 -8.99 22.38
N LEU A 239 42.65 -8.21 21.53
CA LEU A 239 41.67 -8.71 20.56
C LEU A 239 42.36 -9.14 19.24
N ALA A 240 41.95 -10.28 18.68
CA ALA A 240 42.39 -10.76 17.37
C ALA A 240 41.72 -10.00 16.20
N ASP A 241 42.35 -10.04 15.01
CA ASP A 241 41.85 -9.43 13.78
C ASP A 241 40.39 -9.84 13.48
N GLY A 242 39.52 -8.87 13.18
CA GLY A 242 38.11 -9.10 12.79
C GLY A 242 37.05 -8.87 13.89
N THR A 243 37.41 -8.33 15.06
CA THR A 243 36.45 -8.03 16.14
C THR A 243 35.70 -6.70 15.89
N ALA A 244 34.37 -6.74 15.80
CA ALA A 244 33.54 -5.54 15.59
C ALA A 244 33.31 -4.75 16.90
N LEU A 245 33.49 -3.43 16.82
CA LEU A 245 33.24 -2.48 17.90
C LEU A 245 32.12 -1.52 17.49
N LEU A 246 31.17 -1.26 18.38
CA LEU A 246 30.09 -0.29 18.16
C LEU A 246 30.49 1.04 18.80
N LEU A 247 30.49 2.11 18.02
CA LEU A 247 30.67 3.47 18.50
C LEU A 247 29.34 4.22 18.42
N ARG A 248 28.81 4.60 19.59
CA ARG A 248 27.61 5.45 19.71
C ARG A 248 27.84 6.43 20.86
N ASP A 249 27.59 7.71 20.62
CA ASP A 249 27.68 8.79 21.62
C ASP A 249 29.05 8.92 22.34
N GLY A 250 30.15 8.74 21.60
CA GLY A 250 31.50 8.88 22.15
C GLY A 250 32.00 7.70 22.99
N ALA A 251 31.21 6.63 23.11
CA ALA A 251 31.59 5.40 23.78
C ALA A 251 31.81 4.26 22.76
N VAL A 252 32.95 3.58 22.86
CA VAL A 252 33.19 2.28 22.20
C VAL A 252 32.66 1.19 23.11
N ARG A 253 31.89 0.28 22.53
CA ARG A 253 31.52 -0.97 23.18
C ARG A 253 31.89 -2.14 22.31
N ARG A 254 32.43 -3.19 22.94
CA ARG A 254 32.49 -4.50 22.31
C ARG A 254 31.05 -4.94 22.07
N VAL A 255 30.75 -5.36 20.85
CA VAL A 255 29.38 -5.77 20.49
C VAL A 255 29.01 -7.02 21.30
N GLY A 256 28.30 -6.83 22.43
CA GLY A 256 27.83 -7.94 23.28
C GLY A 256 27.78 -7.74 24.81
N THR A 257 28.00 -6.56 25.41
CA THR A 257 27.87 -6.38 26.89
C THR A 257 26.98 -5.18 27.32
N PRO A 258 26.07 -5.32 28.33
CA PRO A 258 25.12 -4.27 28.77
C PRO A 258 25.68 -3.31 29.86
N ALA A 259 25.04 -2.16 30.10
CA ALA A 259 25.46 -1.14 31.09
C ALA A 259 24.27 -0.54 31.91
N ASP A 260 24.48 -0.25 33.20
CA ASP A 260 23.49 0.21 34.20
C ASP A 260 23.52 1.75 34.51
N GLY A 261 22.33 2.36 34.67
CA GLY A 261 21.94 3.18 35.86
C GLY A 261 22.07 4.73 35.95
N ALA A 262 20.89 5.41 35.91
CA ALA A 262 20.42 6.59 36.70
C ALA A 262 21.05 8.01 36.53
N ASP A 263 20.43 9.17 36.76
CA ASP A 263 19.05 9.72 36.93
C ASP A 263 19.19 11.27 37.10
N GLY A 264 18.14 12.08 36.87
CA GLY A 264 18.04 13.46 37.46
C GLY A 264 17.26 14.52 36.65
N ALA A 265 16.36 15.28 37.30
CA ALA A 265 15.23 16.04 36.74
C ALA A 265 15.30 17.61 36.88
N ASP A 266 14.19 18.29 36.50
CA ASP A 266 13.79 19.74 36.55
C ASP A 266 14.22 20.67 35.37
N GLY A 267 13.44 21.59 34.78
CA GLY A 267 12.04 22.05 34.90
C GLY A 267 11.82 23.50 34.35
N ARG A 268 10.78 23.70 33.49
CA ARG A 268 9.94 24.92 33.20
C ARG A 268 10.19 25.91 32.01
N SER A 269 9.18 25.91 31.10
CA SER A 269 8.40 26.99 30.38
C SER A 269 9.07 28.02 29.43
N GLY A 270 8.57 28.34 28.21
CA GLY A 270 7.38 27.88 27.46
C GLY A 270 7.18 28.56 26.07
N VAL A 271 6.25 27.96 25.28
CA VAL A 271 5.35 28.47 24.19
C VAL A 271 5.98 29.01 22.87
N ASP A 272 5.58 28.70 21.64
CA ASP A 272 4.86 27.59 20.95
C ASP A 272 4.93 27.89 19.43
N ARG A 273 5.48 26.96 18.64
CA ARG A 273 5.40 26.86 17.16
C ARG A 273 5.60 25.39 16.80
N HIS A 274 4.58 24.73 16.25
CA HIS A 274 4.53 23.27 16.01
C HIS A 274 5.48 22.83 14.87
N LEU A 275 6.76 22.68 15.22
CA LEU A 275 7.71 21.74 14.62
C LEU A 275 7.47 20.35 15.23
N PRO A 276 7.75 19.23 14.53
CA PRO A 276 7.70 17.91 15.17
C PRO A 276 8.66 17.91 16.36
N ASP A 277 8.09 17.66 17.53
CA ASP A 277 8.76 17.70 18.82
C ASP A 277 10.01 16.81 18.79
N ARG A 278 11.17 17.40 19.13
CA ARG A 278 12.40 16.65 19.34
C ARG A 278 12.20 15.88 20.64
N SER A 279 11.90 14.59 20.50
CA SER A 279 11.64 13.63 21.56
C SER A 279 12.53 13.81 22.79
N HIS A 280 11.93 14.34 23.87
CA HIS A 280 12.29 13.89 25.20
C HIS A 280 12.14 12.36 25.24
N PRO A 281 13.03 11.60 25.91
CA PRO A 281 12.85 10.16 26.07
C PRO A 281 11.55 9.94 26.84
N VAL A 282 10.52 9.49 26.14
CA VAL A 282 9.31 8.98 26.78
C VAL A 282 9.77 7.74 27.53
N ASP A 283 9.59 7.73 28.85
CA ASP A 283 9.81 6.57 29.70
C ASP A 283 8.77 5.50 29.34
N VAL A 284 8.99 4.80 28.24
CA VAL A 284 8.14 3.69 27.80
C VAL A 284 8.59 2.47 28.58
N SER A 285 7.79 2.05 29.56
CA SER A 285 8.03 0.79 30.26
C SER A 285 7.82 -0.37 29.28
N VAL A 286 8.89 -1.07 28.89
CA VAL A 286 8.80 -2.25 28.03
C VAL A 286 8.86 -3.52 28.85
N LEU A 287 7.86 -4.39 28.67
CA LEU A 287 7.79 -5.72 29.29
C LEU A 287 7.97 -6.79 28.21
N VAL A 288 9.01 -7.62 28.31
CA VAL A 288 9.22 -8.75 27.39
C VAL A 288 8.65 -10.03 28.00
N ARG A 289 7.71 -10.67 27.30
CA ARG A 289 7.11 -11.98 27.64
C ARG A 289 7.56 -13.03 26.63
N GLY A 290 7.86 -14.24 27.10
CA GLY A 290 8.36 -15.32 26.26
C GLY A 290 8.95 -16.44 27.12
N ASP A 291 9.05 -17.64 26.57
CA ASP A 291 9.70 -18.76 27.25
C ASP A 291 11.21 -18.61 27.14
N ASP A 292 11.97 -18.93 28.19
CA ASP A 292 13.42 -18.70 28.18
C ASP A 292 14.08 -19.43 27.00
N GLY A 293 14.86 -18.67 26.23
CA GLY A 293 15.46 -19.14 25.00
C GLY A 293 16.04 -18.00 24.16
N PRO A 294 16.79 -18.33 23.08
CA PRO A 294 17.68 -17.36 22.45
C PRO A 294 16.96 -16.19 21.76
N LEU A 295 15.71 -16.38 21.35
CA LEU A 295 14.88 -15.32 20.76
C LEU A 295 14.41 -14.30 21.81
N VAL A 296 14.01 -14.76 22.99
CA VAL A 296 13.54 -13.89 24.09
C VAL A 296 14.72 -13.13 24.69
N GLU A 297 15.86 -13.81 24.87
CA GLU A 297 17.12 -13.21 25.32
C GLU A 297 17.59 -12.11 24.36
N ALA A 298 17.53 -12.35 23.06
CA ALA A 298 17.85 -11.36 22.03
C ALA A 298 17.03 -10.07 22.16
N VAL A 299 15.73 -10.20 22.39
CA VAL A 299 14.82 -9.06 22.58
C VAL A 299 15.10 -8.37 23.91
N ARG A 300 15.24 -9.11 25.01
CA ARG A 300 15.56 -8.56 26.35
C ARG A 300 16.89 -7.80 26.34
N ALA A 301 17.90 -8.28 25.61
CA ALA A 301 19.21 -7.64 25.55
C ALA A 301 19.23 -6.34 24.75
N ALA A 302 18.30 -6.17 23.80
CA ALA A 302 18.25 -5.01 22.91
C ALA A 302 17.21 -3.96 23.33
N VAL A 303 16.20 -4.35 24.10
CA VAL A 303 15.08 -3.48 24.49
C VAL A 303 15.22 -3.09 25.97
N PRO A 304 15.25 -1.80 26.32
CA PRO A 304 15.43 -1.37 27.70
C PRO A 304 14.21 -1.74 28.57
N THR A 305 14.33 -2.79 29.38
CA THR A 305 13.30 -3.22 30.35
C THR A 305 13.47 -2.48 31.67
N ARG A 306 12.45 -1.74 32.15
CA ARG A 306 12.47 -1.22 33.53
C ARG A 306 12.02 -2.30 34.52
N SER A 307 12.88 -2.56 35.49
CA SER A 307 12.66 -3.44 36.63
C SER A 307 11.68 -2.84 37.66
N THR A 308 11.02 -3.72 38.41
CA THR A 308 9.92 -3.52 39.37
C THR A 308 10.22 -2.55 40.53
N SER A 309 9.36 -1.54 40.78
CA SER A 309 9.16 -0.84 42.07
C SER A 309 7.86 0.02 42.09
N PRO A 310 7.28 0.37 43.27
CA PRO A 310 5.83 0.47 43.51
C PRO A 310 5.15 1.82 43.14
N PRO A 311 3.79 1.95 43.22
CA PRO A 311 3.01 2.76 42.30
C PRO A 311 2.79 4.20 42.80
N HIS A 312 3.27 5.18 42.03
CA HIS A 312 2.74 6.53 42.12
C HIS A 312 2.37 7.11 40.74
N ARG A 313 1.05 7.00 40.48
CA ARG A 313 0.16 7.99 39.82
C ARG A 313 0.55 8.55 38.43
N ARG A 314 0.40 7.70 37.41
CA ARG A 314 -0.40 7.87 36.15
C ARG A 314 0.13 6.83 35.13
N PRO A 315 -0.70 6.18 34.31
CA PRO A 315 -0.23 5.10 33.44
C PRO A 315 0.57 5.69 32.28
N ALA A 316 1.90 5.57 32.33
CA ALA A 316 2.70 5.65 31.12
C ALA A 316 2.29 4.44 30.25
N ARG A 317 1.80 4.67 29.03
CA ARG A 317 1.39 3.60 28.12
C ARG A 317 2.63 2.72 27.82
N GLY A 318 2.74 1.58 28.49
CA GLY A 318 3.83 0.64 28.31
C GLY A 318 3.74 -0.12 26.98
N VAL A 319 4.79 -0.85 26.62
CA VAL A 319 4.78 -1.78 25.49
C VAL A 319 5.04 -3.19 26.01
N VAL A 320 4.22 -4.15 25.59
CA VAL A 320 4.48 -5.57 25.86
C VAL A 320 5.03 -6.20 24.58
N VAL A 321 6.23 -6.76 24.65
CA VAL A 321 6.83 -7.52 23.55
C VAL A 321 6.65 -9.01 23.83
N GLY A 322 5.83 -9.69 23.04
CA GLY A 322 5.65 -11.13 23.13
C GLY A 322 6.58 -11.84 22.15
N ALA A 323 7.51 -12.66 22.65
CA ALA A 323 8.48 -13.38 21.85
C ALA A 323 8.28 -14.91 21.94
N ALA A 324 8.14 -15.56 20.79
CA ALA A 324 7.93 -17.01 20.70
C ALA A 324 8.81 -17.64 19.59
N PRO A 325 9.52 -18.75 19.84
CA PRO A 325 10.40 -19.40 18.86
C PRO A 325 9.64 -20.19 17.78
N ASP A 326 8.31 -20.15 17.83
CA ASP A 326 7.34 -20.85 16.99
C ASP A 326 6.17 -19.92 16.60
N TRP A 327 5.04 -20.48 16.17
CA TRP A 327 3.84 -19.74 15.72
C TRP A 327 2.61 -19.92 16.64
N PRO A 328 2.63 -19.48 17.91
CA PRO A 328 1.52 -19.72 18.83
C PRO A 328 0.47 -18.60 18.74
N VAL A 329 -0.42 -18.67 17.73
CA VAL A 329 -1.47 -17.64 17.50
C VAL A 329 -2.28 -17.35 18.77
N ALA A 330 -2.74 -18.40 19.46
CA ALA A 330 -3.56 -18.24 20.67
C ALA A 330 -2.83 -17.50 21.80
N ARG A 331 -1.52 -17.74 21.97
CA ARG A 331 -0.67 -17.07 22.96
C ARG A 331 -0.57 -15.59 22.67
N HIS A 332 -0.15 -15.22 21.45
CA HIS A 332 0.01 -13.82 21.08
C HIS A 332 -1.30 -13.04 21.17
N LEU A 333 -2.44 -13.66 20.83
CA LEU A 333 -3.75 -13.03 21.02
C LEU A 333 -4.08 -12.77 22.49
N ALA A 334 -3.82 -13.74 23.37
CA ALA A 334 -4.06 -13.59 24.80
C ALA A 334 -3.17 -12.49 25.41
N GLU A 335 -1.89 -12.46 25.05
CA GLU A 335 -0.95 -11.43 25.49
C GLU A 335 -1.32 -10.05 24.95
N GLN A 336 -1.71 -9.94 23.67
CA GLN A 336 -2.18 -8.68 23.09
C GLN A 336 -3.40 -8.16 23.83
N ARG A 337 -4.42 -9.00 24.06
CA ARG A 337 -5.64 -8.61 24.79
C ARG A 337 -5.31 -8.12 26.21
N ALA A 338 -4.40 -8.81 26.89
CA ALA A 338 -3.97 -8.41 28.23
C ALA A 338 -3.22 -7.06 28.23
N ALA A 339 -2.38 -6.80 27.22
CA ALA A 339 -1.70 -5.52 27.06
C ALA A 339 -2.70 -4.39 26.74
N HIS A 340 -3.61 -4.61 25.79
CA HIS A 340 -4.63 -3.62 25.42
C HIS A 340 -5.57 -3.31 26.58
N ALA A 341 -5.93 -4.29 27.41
CA ALA A 341 -6.76 -4.10 28.60
C ALA A 341 -6.14 -3.16 29.65
N THR A 342 -4.82 -3.00 29.64
CA THR A 342 -4.10 -2.06 30.53
C THR A 342 -3.67 -0.77 29.81
N GLY A 343 -4.08 -0.57 28.56
CA GLY A 343 -3.69 0.57 27.73
C GLY A 343 -2.27 0.48 27.15
N ALA A 344 -1.60 -0.66 27.28
CA ALA A 344 -0.27 -0.91 26.73
C ALA A 344 -0.35 -1.33 25.25
N ALA A 345 0.66 -0.96 24.45
CA ALA A 345 0.81 -1.47 23.09
C ALA A 345 1.39 -2.88 23.10
N TYR A 346 1.24 -3.62 22.00
CA TYR A 346 1.73 -4.98 21.87
C TYR A 346 2.57 -5.17 20.61
N LEU A 347 3.76 -5.76 20.75
CA LEU A 347 4.66 -6.12 19.65
C LEU A 347 4.93 -7.63 19.64
N PRO A 348 4.42 -8.40 18.66
CA PRO A 348 4.75 -9.81 18.53
C PRO A 348 6.10 -10.00 17.80
N VAL A 349 6.92 -10.90 18.32
CA VAL A 349 8.15 -11.41 17.70
C VAL A 349 8.02 -12.93 17.63
N ARG A 350 7.95 -13.49 16.42
CA ARG A 350 7.61 -14.92 16.26
C ARG A 350 8.28 -15.57 15.07
N ALA A 351 8.55 -16.86 15.16
CA ALA A 351 9.05 -17.62 14.01
C ALA A 351 7.89 -18.18 13.18
N ARG A 352 7.99 -18.10 11.85
CA ARG A 352 7.12 -18.78 10.88
C ARG A 352 7.98 -19.55 9.91
N GLY A 353 8.07 -20.88 10.09
CA GLY A 353 8.96 -21.71 9.29
C GLY A 353 10.40 -21.19 9.37
N THR A 354 10.99 -20.84 8.23
CA THR A 354 12.38 -20.32 8.12
C THR A 354 12.49 -18.79 8.21
N SER A 355 11.46 -18.11 8.75
CA SER A 355 11.44 -16.66 8.91
C SER A 355 11.11 -16.22 10.33
N ILE A 356 11.58 -15.05 10.73
CA ILE A 356 11.21 -14.39 12.00
C ILE A 356 10.47 -13.12 11.66
N GLU A 357 9.27 -12.97 12.19
CA GLU A 357 8.40 -11.81 12.00
C GLU A 357 8.41 -10.95 13.25
N ILE A 358 8.69 -9.65 13.07
CA ILE A 358 8.64 -8.62 14.11
C ILE A 358 7.55 -7.61 13.72
N GLY A 359 6.47 -7.57 14.50
CA GLY A 359 5.32 -6.69 14.27
C GLY A 359 4.06 -7.40 13.75
N PRO A 360 3.00 -6.63 13.46
CA PRO A 360 2.92 -5.16 13.57
C PRO A 360 2.87 -4.69 15.05
N LEU A 361 3.20 -3.43 15.32
CA LEU A 361 3.03 -2.81 16.64
C LEU A 361 1.57 -2.37 16.80
N SER A 362 0.84 -3.03 17.68
CA SER A 362 -0.60 -2.79 17.86
C SER A 362 -0.89 -1.94 19.08
N ARG A 363 -1.54 -0.79 18.88
CA ARG A 363 -1.99 0.09 19.97
C ARG A 363 -3.52 -0.01 20.18
N PRO A 364 -4.00 0.10 21.43
CA PRO A 364 -5.42 -0.08 21.74
C PRO A 364 -6.32 1.07 21.26
N ASP A 365 -5.78 2.28 21.04
CA ASP A 365 -6.57 3.50 20.81
C ASP A 365 -6.49 4.05 19.38
N THR A 366 -6.05 3.24 18.41
CA THR A 366 -5.80 3.67 17.03
C THR A 366 -6.53 2.77 16.04
N ALA A 367 -7.53 3.33 15.36
CA ALA A 367 -8.31 2.63 14.34
C ALA A 367 -7.48 2.21 13.11
N ASP A 368 -6.34 2.87 12.88
CA ASP A 368 -5.47 2.65 11.73
C ASP A 368 -4.38 1.58 11.96
N ASP A 369 -4.13 1.18 13.21
CA ASP A 369 -3.09 0.20 13.52
C ASP A 369 -3.66 -1.23 13.37
N ALA A 370 -3.00 -2.03 12.53
CA ALA A 370 -3.33 -3.44 12.42
C ALA A 370 -2.86 -4.20 13.67
N CYS A 371 -3.72 -5.05 14.24
CA CYS A 371 -3.33 -5.92 15.33
C CYS A 371 -2.74 -7.25 14.82
N PHE A 372 -2.22 -8.08 15.74
CA PHE A 372 -1.70 -9.41 15.41
C PHE A 372 -2.73 -10.28 14.67
N GLN A 373 -4.00 -10.27 15.10
CA GLN A 373 -5.09 -10.99 14.43
C GLN A 373 -5.32 -10.49 13.00
N CYS A 374 -5.17 -9.17 12.76
CA CYS A 374 -5.29 -8.62 11.41
C CYS A 374 -4.17 -9.12 10.50
N ALA A 375 -2.93 -9.12 11.00
CA ALA A 375 -1.77 -9.64 10.26
C ALA A 375 -1.93 -11.13 9.94
N ASP A 376 -2.27 -11.96 10.92
CA ASP A 376 -2.47 -13.39 10.69
C ASP A 376 -3.66 -13.66 9.76
N GLY A 377 -4.78 -12.95 9.93
CA GLY A 377 -5.96 -13.07 9.08
C GLY A 377 -5.68 -12.72 7.61
N ARG A 378 -4.95 -11.62 7.36
CA ARG A 378 -4.56 -11.24 5.99
C ARG A 378 -3.58 -12.24 5.38
N HIS A 379 -2.60 -12.72 6.14
CA HIS A 379 -1.66 -13.72 5.63
C HIS A 379 -2.34 -15.05 5.31
N ARG A 380 -3.23 -15.54 6.18
CA ARG A 380 -4.00 -16.77 5.89
C ARG A 380 -4.82 -16.63 4.61
N ALA A 381 -5.37 -15.45 4.34
CA ALA A 381 -6.08 -15.16 3.11
C ALA A 381 -5.19 -15.32 1.87
N THR A 382 -3.90 -14.98 1.94
CA THR A 382 -2.98 -15.14 0.80
C THR A 382 -2.68 -16.60 0.49
N LEU A 383 -2.78 -17.48 1.49
CA LEU A 383 -2.52 -18.92 1.39
C LEU A 383 -3.73 -19.73 0.93
N ASP A 384 -4.94 -19.18 1.06
CA ASP A 384 -6.16 -19.82 0.60
C ASP A 384 -6.29 -19.69 -0.93
N THR A 385 -5.90 -20.74 -1.66
CA THR A 385 -5.89 -20.74 -3.12
C THR A 385 -7.21 -21.17 -3.75
N GLY A 386 -8.26 -21.44 -2.95
CA GLY A 386 -9.59 -21.84 -3.45
C GLY A 386 -9.66 -23.23 -4.11
N ASP A 387 -8.54 -23.76 -4.60
CA ASP A 387 -8.45 -25.08 -5.22
C ASP A 387 -8.05 -26.19 -4.24
N LEU A 388 -8.66 -27.36 -4.50
CA LEU A 388 -8.50 -28.66 -3.87
C LEU A 388 -7.07 -28.95 -3.40
N ARG A 389 -6.96 -29.40 -2.12
CA ARG A 389 -5.77 -29.84 -1.36
C ARG A 389 -5.15 -28.77 -0.44
N GLY A 390 -5.76 -28.61 0.73
CA GLY A 390 -4.94 -28.55 1.94
C GLY A 390 -4.62 -27.18 2.55
N SER A 391 -5.58 -26.24 2.59
CA SER A 391 -5.46 -25.10 3.52
C SER A 391 -5.23 -25.57 4.96
N GLY A 392 -5.77 -26.75 5.32
CA GLY A 392 -5.49 -27.45 6.57
C GLY A 392 -4.08 -28.04 6.70
N THR A 393 -3.45 -28.53 5.63
CA THR A 393 -2.13 -29.20 5.69
C THR A 393 -0.96 -28.21 5.65
N ALA A 394 -1.05 -27.11 4.88
CA ALA A 394 -0.03 -26.06 4.90
C ALA A 394 -0.05 -25.28 6.23
N ALA A 395 -1.23 -24.99 6.77
CA ALA A 395 -1.37 -24.39 8.10
C ALA A 395 -0.89 -25.33 9.23
N ALA A 396 -1.13 -26.64 9.10
CA ALA A 396 -0.64 -27.64 10.06
C ALA A 396 0.89 -27.75 10.08
N LEU A 397 1.56 -27.73 8.92
CA LEU A 397 3.03 -27.74 8.84
C LEU A 397 3.68 -26.48 9.46
N VAL A 398 3.03 -25.32 9.33
CA VAL A 398 3.47 -24.07 9.97
C VAL A 398 3.16 -24.05 11.48
N ALA A 399 2.09 -24.74 11.90
CA ALA A 399 1.68 -24.85 13.29
C ALA A 399 2.38 -25.97 14.07
N ASP A 400 3.18 -26.83 13.41
CA ASP A 400 3.85 -27.98 14.02
C ASP A 400 4.91 -27.60 15.09
N GLY A 401 5.06 -26.30 15.39
CA GLY A 401 5.65 -25.80 16.64
C GLY A 401 7.14 -26.08 16.81
N ARG A 402 7.81 -26.70 15.83
CA ARG A 402 9.23 -27.03 15.93
C ARG A 402 10.03 -25.73 15.91
N PRO A 403 10.74 -25.39 17.00
CA PRO A 403 11.50 -24.16 17.06
C PRO A 403 12.61 -24.20 16.02
N LEU A 404 12.73 -23.13 15.24
CA LEU A 404 13.83 -22.99 14.32
C LEU A 404 15.12 -22.76 15.13
N PRO A 405 16.22 -23.48 14.87
CA PRO A 405 17.49 -23.15 15.49
C PRO A 405 17.88 -21.74 15.05
N LEU A 406 18.02 -20.82 16.01
CA LEU A 406 18.35 -19.42 15.75
C LEU A 406 19.86 -19.20 15.98
N PRO A 407 20.66 -19.06 14.90
CA PRO A 407 22.08 -18.75 15.04
C PRO A 407 22.32 -17.50 15.90
N PRO A 408 23.39 -17.47 16.72
CA PRO A 408 23.71 -16.32 17.58
C PRO A 408 23.83 -14.98 16.85
N TYR A 409 24.22 -14.98 15.58
CA TYR A 409 24.32 -13.75 14.79
C TYR A 409 22.94 -13.16 14.43
N TRP A 410 21.90 -13.98 14.27
CA TRP A 410 20.54 -13.50 14.02
C TRP A 410 19.84 -12.97 15.26
N GLN A 411 20.21 -13.45 16.45
CA GLN A 411 19.69 -12.94 17.72
C GLN A 411 19.90 -11.41 17.83
N ARG A 412 21.12 -10.92 17.58
CA ARG A 412 21.40 -9.48 17.60
C ARG A 412 20.58 -8.69 16.58
N LEU A 413 20.38 -9.23 15.38
CA LEU A 413 19.57 -8.59 14.34
C LEU A 413 18.09 -8.54 14.74
N VAL A 414 17.54 -9.62 15.29
CA VAL A 414 16.15 -9.66 15.79
C VAL A 414 15.95 -8.63 16.90
N GLY A 415 16.88 -8.56 17.87
CA GLY A 415 16.85 -7.55 18.92
C GLY A 415 16.85 -6.12 18.36
N ALA A 416 17.71 -5.84 17.38
CA ALA A 416 17.77 -4.54 16.72
C ALA A 416 16.48 -4.20 15.93
N LEU A 417 15.90 -5.17 15.22
CA LEU A 417 14.63 -4.99 14.51
C LEU A 417 13.47 -4.75 15.48
N ALA A 418 13.42 -5.47 16.60
CA ALA A 418 12.43 -5.25 17.65
C ALA A 418 12.59 -3.85 18.28
N ALA A 419 13.82 -3.44 18.60
CA ALA A 419 14.09 -2.10 19.13
C ALA A 419 13.68 -0.99 18.13
N GLY A 420 13.97 -1.15 16.84
CA GLY A 420 13.59 -0.19 15.79
C GLY A 420 12.07 0.01 15.63
N GLN A 421 11.27 -1.01 15.93
CA GLN A 421 9.80 -0.88 15.97
C GLN A 421 9.31 -0.07 17.17
N LEU A 422 10.13 0.06 18.23
CA LEU A 422 9.80 0.77 19.46
C LEU A 422 10.28 2.24 19.44
N THR A 423 11.25 2.59 18.59
CA THR A 423 11.85 3.94 18.50
C THR A 423 11.10 4.89 17.56
N ASN A 424 9.93 4.51 17.03
CA ASN A 424 9.16 5.22 15.99
C ASN A 424 9.89 5.41 14.65
N ASP A 425 11.02 4.73 14.42
CA ASP A 425 11.75 4.79 13.14
C ASP A 425 11.03 4.03 12.00
N ILE A 426 10.04 3.22 12.35
CA ILE A 426 9.30 2.34 11.44
C ILE A 426 7.80 2.60 11.60
N ASP A 427 7.07 2.62 10.48
CA ASP A 427 5.60 2.68 10.51
C ASP A 427 5.06 1.48 11.33
N PRO A 428 4.26 1.71 12.39
CA PRO A 428 3.73 0.68 13.29
C PRO A 428 2.97 -0.46 12.58
N ARG A 429 2.43 -0.19 11.39
CA ARG A 429 1.75 -1.16 10.53
C ARG A 429 2.71 -2.13 9.85
N THR A 430 4.01 -1.88 9.92
CA THR A 430 5.03 -2.67 9.23
C THR A 430 5.39 -3.91 10.01
N VAL A 431 5.38 -5.06 9.34
CA VAL A 431 6.02 -6.29 9.80
C VAL A 431 7.38 -6.38 9.15
N SER A 432 8.44 -6.46 9.96
CA SER A 432 9.77 -6.82 9.48
C SER A 432 9.91 -8.34 9.48
N VAL A 433 10.29 -8.92 8.36
CA VAL A 433 10.46 -10.35 8.18
C VAL A 433 11.94 -10.62 7.90
N LEU A 434 12.59 -11.34 8.81
CA LEU A 434 13.96 -11.82 8.66
C LEU A 434 13.95 -13.24 8.09
N ALA A 435 14.56 -13.46 6.93
CA ALA A 435 14.82 -14.79 6.41
C ALA A 435 16.05 -15.40 7.09
N VAL A 436 15.87 -16.52 7.77
CA VAL A 436 16.96 -17.13 8.57
C VAL A 436 18.06 -17.75 7.71
N ARG A 437 17.74 -18.10 6.45
CA ARG A 437 18.69 -18.67 5.48
C ARG A 437 19.86 -17.73 5.18
N ASP A 438 19.58 -16.45 4.94
CA ASP A 438 20.54 -15.50 4.38
C ASP A 438 20.56 -14.14 5.10
N GLY A 439 19.69 -13.94 6.08
CA GLY A 439 19.64 -12.69 6.85
C GLY A 439 18.90 -11.56 6.16
N SER A 440 18.30 -11.81 5.00
CA SER A 440 17.55 -10.77 4.30
C SER A 440 16.37 -10.30 5.14
N VAL A 441 16.17 -8.99 5.18
CA VAL A 441 15.04 -8.36 5.87
C VAL A 441 14.12 -7.75 4.83
N THR A 442 12.88 -8.21 4.79
CA THR A 442 11.81 -7.58 4.03
C THR A 442 10.84 -6.87 4.98
N ARG A 443 10.20 -5.81 4.51
CA ARG A 443 9.22 -5.04 5.27
C ARG A 443 7.89 -5.07 4.55
N HIS A 444 6.84 -5.30 5.31
CA HIS A 444 5.51 -5.49 4.77
C HIS A 444 4.47 -4.66 5.51
N LEU A 445 3.63 -3.96 4.77
CA LEU A 445 2.58 -3.13 5.35
C LEU A 445 1.34 -3.97 5.65
N VAL A 446 0.87 -3.95 6.90
CA VAL A 446 -0.36 -4.63 7.33
C VAL A 446 -1.47 -3.61 7.54
N ARG A 447 -2.64 -3.89 6.98
CA ARG A 447 -3.84 -3.09 7.22
C ARG A 447 -4.76 -3.73 8.25
N PRO A 448 -5.47 -2.92 9.06
CA PRO A 448 -6.55 -3.42 9.89
C PRO A 448 -7.53 -4.26 9.07
N VAL A 449 -8.03 -5.32 9.71
CA VAL A 449 -9.22 -6.03 9.24
C VAL A 449 -10.40 -5.35 9.94
N PRO A 450 -11.38 -4.79 9.21
CA PRO A 450 -12.37 -3.90 9.82
C PRO A 450 -13.20 -4.51 10.94
N ASP A 451 -13.70 -5.74 10.75
CA ASP A 451 -14.47 -6.50 11.74
C ASP A 451 -13.58 -7.37 12.64
N CYS A 452 -12.32 -7.00 12.82
CA CYS A 452 -11.41 -7.79 13.65
C CYS A 452 -11.93 -7.90 15.09
N PRO A 453 -12.20 -9.10 15.62
CA PRO A 453 -12.73 -9.27 16.97
C PRO A 453 -11.69 -8.96 18.06
N ALA A 454 -10.41 -8.83 17.69
CA ALA A 454 -9.33 -8.58 18.64
C ALA A 454 -9.06 -7.09 18.89
N CYS A 455 -9.15 -6.24 17.84
CA CYS A 455 -8.93 -4.80 18.00
C CYS A 455 -10.17 -3.94 17.77
N ALA A 456 -11.25 -4.48 17.20
CA ALA A 456 -12.52 -3.79 16.96
C ALA A 456 -12.32 -2.36 16.41
N ALA A 457 -11.42 -2.23 15.43
CA ALA A 457 -10.74 -0.99 15.08
C ALA A 457 -11.68 0.16 14.65
N LEU A 458 -12.90 -0.15 14.21
CA LEU A 458 -13.80 0.84 13.65
C LEU A 458 -14.65 1.56 14.72
N PRO A 459 -14.83 2.89 14.59
CA PRO A 459 -15.79 3.63 15.41
C PRO A 459 -17.23 3.12 15.18
N PRO A 460 -18.13 3.22 16.17
CA PRO A 460 -19.52 2.79 16.01
C PRO A 460 -20.25 3.61 14.93
N ASP A 461 -21.09 2.94 14.14
CA ASP A 461 -21.98 3.60 13.19
C ASP A 461 -23.14 4.33 13.90
N SER A 462 -23.58 5.45 13.33
CA SER A 462 -24.65 6.29 13.87
C SER A 462 -25.27 7.18 12.80
N ALA A 463 -26.51 7.63 13.05
CA ALA A 463 -27.20 8.60 12.18
C ALA A 463 -26.35 9.86 11.94
N ALA A 464 -25.76 10.44 12.99
CA ALA A 464 -24.92 11.64 12.86
C ALA A 464 -23.71 11.40 11.94
N ALA A 465 -23.07 10.23 12.04
CA ALA A 465 -21.92 9.88 11.21
C ALA A 465 -22.31 9.65 9.74
N ALA A 466 -23.50 9.12 9.46
CA ALA A 466 -23.98 8.89 8.10
C ALA A 466 -24.34 10.17 7.33
N ARG A 467 -24.31 11.34 7.96
CA ARG A 467 -24.67 12.60 7.28
C ARG A 467 -23.69 12.96 6.15
N VAL A 468 -24.15 12.86 4.91
CA VAL A 468 -23.47 13.39 3.73
C VAL A 468 -23.70 14.90 3.62
N VAL A 469 -22.62 15.68 3.48
CA VAL A 469 -22.67 17.12 3.25
C VAL A 469 -22.00 17.43 1.92
N LEU A 470 -22.80 17.74 0.90
CA LEU A 470 -22.31 18.07 -0.43
C LEU A 470 -21.65 19.47 -0.44
N ARG A 471 -20.42 19.54 -0.91
CA ARG A 471 -19.64 20.78 -1.08
C ARG A 471 -19.54 21.14 -2.57
N PRO A 472 -19.41 22.43 -2.94
CA PRO A 472 -19.15 22.81 -4.34
C PRO A 472 -17.88 22.15 -4.87
N ARG A 473 -17.95 21.59 -6.09
CA ARG A 473 -16.86 20.91 -6.79
C ARG A 473 -16.71 21.46 -8.21
N PRO A 474 -16.03 22.60 -8.38
CA PRO A 474 -15.79 23.18 -9.70
C PRO A 474 -15.10 22.18 -10.63
N GLN A 475 -15.69 21.97 -11.79
CA GLN A 475 -15.18 21.08 -12.82
C GLN A 475 -14.17 21.83 -13.69
N GLN A 476 -13.21 21.10 -14.24
CA GLN A 476 -12.24 21.65 -15.19
C GLN A 476 -12.89 22.06 -16.52
N ALA A 477 -13.98 21.38 -16.87
CA ALA A 477 -14.86 21.72 -17.98
C ALA A 477 -16.26 21.17 -17.67
N PRO A 478 -17.35 21.78 -18.19
CA PRO A 478 -18.72 21.39 -17.86
C PRO A 478 -19.07 19.91 -18.15
N HIS A 479 -18.33 19.26 -19.04
CA HIS A 479 -18.53 17.86 -19.45
C HIS A 479 -17.55 16.87 -18.77
N ARG A 480 -16.63 17.34 -17.92
CA ARG A 480 -15.65 16.49 -17.22
C ARG A 480 -16.10 16.24 -15.79
N LEU A 481 -16.69 15.06 -15.55
CA LEU A 481 -17.18 14.66 -14.22
C LEU A 481 -16.07 14.18 -13.25
N ARG A 482 -14.79 14.37 -13.61
CA ARG A 482 -13.64 14.05 -12.75
C ARG A 482 -13.02 15.34 -12.25
N ILE A 483 -12.93 15.50 -10.93
CA ILE A 483 -12.41 16.73 -10.30
C ILE A 483 -10.88 16.75 -10.32
N ARG A 484 -10.25 15.65 -9.89
CA ARG A 484 -8.79 15.47 -9.95
C ARG A 484 -8.32 15.34 -11.41
N ARG A 485 -7.17 15.95 -11.74
CA ARG A 485 -6.48 15.69 -13.02
C ARG A 485 -5.78 14.35 -12.95
N GLY A 486 -6.14 13.45 -13.85
CA GLY A 486 -5.54 12.12 -13.95
C GLY A 486 -5.92 11.19 -12.79
N THR A 487 -5.38 9.98 -12.84
CA THR A 487 -5.48 8.99 -11.77
C THR A 487 -4.54 9.37 -10.61
N PRO A 488 -4.78 8.83 -9.40
CA PRO A 488 -3.73 8.77 -8.38
C PRO A 488 -2.44 8.19 -8.94
N ASP A 489 -1.31 8.59 -8.34
CA ASP A 489 0.01 8.09 -8.74
C ASP A 489 0.09 6.58 -8.51
N LEU A 490 0.61 5.86 -9.50
CA LEU A 490 0.68 4.41 -9.45
C LEU A 490 1.64 3.93 -8.36
N ALA A 491 2.73 4.64 -8.09
CA ALA A 491 3.66 4.28 -7.02
C ALA A 491 2.98 4.43 -5.66
N ASP A 492 2.24 5.52 -5.43
CA ASP A 492 1.47 5.72 -4.20
C ASP A 492 0.42 4.60 -4.00
N LEU A 493 -0.34 4.26 -5.05
CA LEU A 493 -1.30 3.17 -5.02
C LEU A 493 -0.62 1.84 -4.68
N ARG A 494 0.54 1.54 -5.30
CA ARG A 494 1.28 0.30 -5.04
C ARG A 494 1.82 0.24 -3.63
N THR A 495 2.44 1.31 -3.13
CA THR A 495 2.97 1.38 -1.77
C THR A 495 1.88 1.21 -0.73
N GLU A 496 0.69 1.75 -0.96
CA GLU A 496 -0.41 1.67 0.00
C GLU A 496 -1.17 0.33 -0.10
N LEU A 497 -1.35 -0.25 -1.29
CA LEU A 497 -2.25 -1.39 -1.56
C LEU A 497 -1.57 -2.73 -1.83
N VAL A 498 -0.36 -2.75 -2.39
CA VAL A 498 0.25 -3.97 -2.94
C VAL A 498 1.29 -4.54 -1.99
N ASP A 499 0.96 -5.69 -1.40
CA ASP A 499 1.90 -6.49 -0.63
C ASP A 499 1.52 -7.97 -0.74
N PHE A 500 2.44 -8.79 -1.22
CA PHE A 500 2.16 -10.20 -1.52
C PHE A 500 1.87 -11.05 -0.27
N ARG A 501 2.21 -10.56 0.93
CA ARG A 501 2.12 -11.30 2.20
C ARG A 501 0.96 -10.83 3.08
N TYR A 502 0.70 -9.53 3.13
CA TYR A 502 -0.32 -8.92 3.99
C TYR A 502 -1.19 -7.87 3.30
N GLY A 503 -0.90 -7.54 2.03
CA GLY A 503 -1.60 -6.48 1.32
C GLY A 503 -3.03 -6.87 0.98
N PRO A 504 -3.94 -5.89 0.85
CA PRO A 504 -5.25 -6.11 0.25
C PRO A 504 -5.13 -6.58 -1.21
N VAL A 505 -4.06 -6.19 -1.91
CA VAL A 505 -3.72 -6.67 -3.26
C VAL A 505 -2.42 -7.46 -3.19
N THR A 506 -2.45 -8.74 -3.57
CA THR A 506 -1.25 -9.59 -3.55
C THR A 506 -0.46 -9.52 -4.85
N ARG A 507 -1.14 -9.28 -5.97
CA ARG A 507 -0.53 -9.23 -7.30
C ARG A 507 -1.27 -8.24 -8.18
N VAL A 508 -0.51 -7.64 -9.10
CA VAL A 508 -1.06 -6.83 -10.19
C VAL A 508 -0.48 -7.41 -11.48
N HIS A 509 -1.36 -7.80 -12.39
CA HIS A 509 -1.04 -8.37 -13.68
C HIS A 509 -1.36 -7.36 -14.76
N SER A 510 -0.49 -7.22 -15.76
CA SER A 510 -0.82 -6.52 -17.00
C SER A 510 -0.97 -7.55 -18.10
N GLU A 511 -2.14 -7.58 -18.72
CA GLU A 511 -2.40 -8.43 -19.88
C GLU A 511 -1.75 -7.78 -21.10
N GLN A 512 -0.87 -8.52 -21.78
CA GLN A 512 -0.08 -8.00 -22.90
C GLN A 512 -0.82 -8.12 -24.24
N GLU A 513 -1.88 -8.93 -24.28
CA GLU A 513 -2.60 -9.25 -25.49
C GLU A 513 -4.07 -8.82 -25.38
N GLY A 514 -4.30 -7.51 -25.35
CA GLY A 514 -5.64 -6.91 -25.34
C GLY A 514 -5.83 -5.91 -26.49
N PRO A 515 -7.07 -5.62 -26.91
CA PRO A 515 -7.35 -4.55 -27.86
C PRO A 515 -7.09 -3.15 -27.25
N VAL A 516 -6.93 -3.10 -25.94
CA VAL A 516 -6.51 -1.95 -25.13
C VAL A 516 -5.59 -2.44 -24.01
N ALA A 517 -4.93 -1.53 -23.29
CA ALA A 517 -4.17 -1.91 -22.11
C ALA A 517 -5.11 -2.42 -21.02
N LEU A 518 -4.85 -3.64 -20.57
CA LEU A 518 -5.64 -4.34 -19.56
C LEU A 518 -4.76 -4.67 -18.36
N ALA A 519 -5.31 -4.53 -17.16
CA ALA A 519 -4.66 -4.94 -15.92
C ALA A 519 -5.66 -5.56 -14.95
N ALA A 520 -5.18 -6.48 -14.11
CA ALA A 520 -5.96 -7.11 -13.06
C ALA A 520 -5.21 -7.01 -11.73
N ALA A 521 -5.90 -6.62 -10.67
CA ALA A 521 -5.41 -6.62 -9.30
C ALA A 521 -6.09 -7.74 -8.52
N GLU A 522 -5.31 -8.60 -7.87
CA GLU A 522 -5.80 -9.80 -7.18
C GLU A 522 -5.90 -9.56 -5.68
N LEU A 523 -7.11 -9.74 -5.13
CA LEU A 523 -7.45 -9.46 -3.74
C LEU A 523 -7.86 -10.74 -3.00
N PRO A 524 -7.03 -11.26 -2.09
CA PRO A 524 -7.46 -12.31 -1.17
C PRO A 524 -8.45 -11.75 -0.14
N VAL A 525 -9.38 -12.57 0.32
CA VAL A 525 -10.42 -12.16 1.27
C VAL A 525 -10.12 -12.71 2.67
N PRO A 526 -9.76 -11.86 3.66
CA PRO A 526 -9.51 -12.32 5.02
C PRO A 526 -10.68 -13.11 5.63
N GLY A 527 -10.39 -14.31 6.12
CA GLY A 527 -11.35 -15.17 6.80
C GLY A 527 -12.33 -15.94 5.90
N ARG A 528 -12.14 -15.93 4.57
CA ARG A 528 -13.00 -16.67 3.62
C ARG A 528 -12.18 -17.24 2.44
N SER A 529 -12.72 -18.28 1.81
CA SER A 529 -12.16 -18.82 0.58
C SER A 529 -12.50 -17.95 -0.64
N GLY A 530 -11.60 -17.93 -1.61
CA GLY A 530 -11.76 -17.23 -2.88
C GLY A 530 -10.96 -15.93 -3.01
N ARG A 531 -10.92 -15.39 -4.23
CA ARG A 531 -10.20 -14.17 -4.60
C ARG A 531 -11.13 -13.23 -5.35
N LEU A 532 -10.98 -11.94 -5.13
CA LEU A 532 -11.63 -10.89 -5.90
C LEU A 532 -10.63 -10.27 -6.87
N GLY A 533 -11.15 -9.64 -7.92
CA GLY A 533 -10.38 -8.93 -8.92
C GLY A 533 -10.84 -7.49 -9.05
N GLY A 534 -9.89 -6.56 -9.16
CA GLY A 534 -10.12 -5.25 -9.79
C GLY A 534 -9.57 -5.26 -11.21
N TYR A 535 -10.25 -4.63 -12.16
CA TYR A 535 -9.93 -4.71 -13.59
C TYR A 535 -9.81 -3.32 -14.22
N GLY A 536 -8.59 -2.97 -14.61
CA GLY A 536 -8.31 -1.71 -15.27
C GLY A 536 -8.26 -1.84 -16.78
N ARG A 537 -8.87 -0.88 -17.47
CA ARG A 537 -8.93 -0.80 -18.94
C ARG A 537 -8.57 0.63 -19.33
N ALA A 538 -7.50 0.80 -20.11
CA ALA A 538 -7.02 2.13 -20.50
C ALA A 538 -6.23 2.10 -21.82
N ALA A 539 -5.79 3.28 -22.28
CA ALA A 539 -4.92 3.41 -23.45
C ALA A 539 -3.47 2.95 -23.17
N ASP A 540 -3.04 2.92 -21.91
CA ASP A 540 -1.69 2.54 -21.48
C ASP A 540 -1.71 1.68 -20.19
N HIS A 541 -0.68 0.84 -20.03
CA HIS A 541 -0.60 -0.10 -18.90
C HIS A 541 -0.49 0.57 -17.52
N PRO A 542 0.29 1.64 -17.31
CA PRO A 542 0.30 2.33 -16.02
C PRO A 542 -1.09 2.81 -15.58
N THR A 543 -1.86 3.42 -16.49
CA THR A 543 -3.23 3.84 -16.20
C THR A 543 -4.15 2.64 -15.94
N ALA A 544 -4.02 1.57 -16.73
CA ALA A 544 -4.78 0.34 -16.49
C ALA A 544 -4.47 -0.25 -15.11
N GLN A 545 -3.20 -0.32 -14.70
CA GLN A 545 -2.82 -0.80 -13.37
C GLN A 545 -3.40 0.08 -12.25
N ALA A 546 -3.36 1.40 -12.42
CA ALA A 546 -3.96 2.32 -11.46
C ALA A 546 -5.48 2.11 -11.33
N LEU A 547 -6.20 1.95 -12.44
CA LEU A 547 -7.64 1.66 -12.43
C LEU A 547 -7.96 0.30 -11.80
N ALA A 548 -7.14 -0.73 -12.08
CA ALA A 548 -7.29 -2.05 -11.45
C ALA A 548 -7.15 -1.97 -9.93
N LEU A 549 -6.18 -1.18 -9.44
CA LEU A 549 -5.98 -0.94 -8.01
C LEU A 549 -7.09 -0.10 -7.37
N ILE A 550 -7.68 0.85 -8.10
CA ILE A 550 -8.82 1.64 -7.63
C ILE A 550 -10.08 0.78 -7.54
N GLU A 551 -10.34 -0.06 -8.54
CA GLU A 551 -11.46 -1.00 -8.47
C GLU A 551 -11.23 -2.04 -7.36
N ALA A 552 -10.00 -2.50 -7.16
CA ALA A 552 -9.66 -3.37 -6.02
C ALA A 552 -10.06 -2.75 -4.67
N VAL A 553 -9.78 -1.47 -4.48
CA VAL A 553 -10.21 -0.71 -3.29
C VAL A 553 -11.73 -0.64 -3.19
N GLU A 554 -12.42 -0.33 -4.30
CA GLU A 554 -13.88 -0.34 -4.35
C GLU A 554 -14.47 -1.71 -3.95
N ARG A 555 -13.89 -2.81 -4.45
CA ARG A 555 -14.33 -4.18 -4.13
C ARG A 555 -14.12 -4.50 -2.65
N GLU A 556 -13.00 -4.09 -2.04
CA GLU A 556 -12.76 -4.26 -0.60
C GLU A 556 -13.78 -3.43 0.22
N ALA A 557 -14.02 -2.17 -0.17
CA ALA A 557 -14.94 -1.24 0.48
C ALA A 557 -16.41 -1.66 0.39
N GLY A 558 -16.84 -2.13 -0.79
CA GLY A 558 -18.19 -2.60 -1.05
C GLY A 558 -18.51 -3.93 -0.36
N ARG A 559 -17.51 -4.67 0.11
CA ARG A 559 -17.71 -6.03 0.64
C ARG A 559 -17.99 -6.07 2.13
N TYR A 560 -17.33 -5.21 2.90
CA TYR A 560 -17.44 -5.13 4.35
C TYR A 560 -17.32 -3.69 4.82
N PRO A 561 -17.92 -3.31 5.96
CA PRO A 561 -17.74 -1.98 6.52
C PRO A 561 -16.26 -1.67 6.75
N GLN A 562 -15.71 -0.64 6.10
CA GLN A 562 -14.29 -0.24 6.25
C GLN A 562 -14.10 0.99 7.16
N GLY A 563 -15.17 1.77 7.35
CA GLY A 563 -15.11 3.05 8.07
C GLY A 563 -15.77 3.02 9.44
N ARG A 564 -16.82 2.21 9.62
CA ARG A 564 -17.68 2.22 10.81
C ARG A 564 -18.17 0.82 11.14
N ARG A 565 -18.23 0.48 12.43
CA ARG A 565 -18.74 -0.78 12.93
C ARG A 565 -20.26 -0.73 13.01
N THR A 566 -20.91 -1.72 12.43
CA THR A 566 -22.36 -1.94 12.53
C THR A 566 -22.79 -2.09 13.98
N THR A 567 -23.78 -1.31 14.41
CA THR A 567 -24.23 -1.22 15.82
C THR A 567 -25.69 -1.63 16.03
N VAL A 568 -26.49 -1.70 14.96
CA VAL A 568 -27.93 -1.93 15.05
C VAL A 568 -28.25 -3.36 14.61
N LEU A 569 -28.89 -4.12 15.49
CA LEU A 569 -29.41 -5.46 15.24
C LEU A 569 -30.89 -5.47 15.65
N GLY A 570 -31.77 -5.90 14.76
CA GLY A 570 -33.20 -5.93 15.03
C GLY A 570 -34.01 -6.33 13.80
N SER A 571 -35.28 -6.60 14.01
CA SER A 571 -36.27 -6.81 12.95
C SER A 571 -36.73 -5.47 12.35
N TYR A 572 -37.25 -5.48 11.12
CA TYR A 572 -37.80 -4.24 10.53
C TYR A 572 -38.89 -3.65 11.42
N ARG A 573 -39.73 -4.47 12.03
CA ARG A 573 -40.78 -4.03 12.96
C ARG A 573 -40.25 -3.21 14.13
N GLU A 574 -39.07 -3.53 14.66
CA GLU A 574 -38.45 -2.81 15.78
C GLU A 574 -37.81 -1.49 15.36
N VAL A 575 -37.26 -1.42 14.13
CA VAL A 575 -36.52 -0.24 13.63
C VAL A 575 -37.28 0.59 12.59
N ALA A 576 -38.54 0.28 12.32
CA ALA A 576 -39.33 0.84 11.22
C ALA A 576 -39.42 2.38 11.20
N ALA A 577 -39.30 3.04 12.36
CA ALA A 577 -39.32 4.49 12.46
C ALA A 577 -38.17 5.16 11.68
N ASP A 578 -37.01 4.51 11.65
CA ASP A 578 -35.79 5.02 11.02
C ASP A 578 -35.37 4.21 9.79
N ALA A 579 -35.96 3.03 9.57
CA ALA A 579 -35.55 2.10 8.53
C ALA A 579 -36.36 2.21 7.23
N VAL A 580 -35.67 1.97 6.11
CA VAL A 580 -36.33 1.73 4.82
C VAL A 580 -36.91 0.32 4.83
N ASP A 581 -38.18 0.21 4.50
CA ASP A 581 -38.84 -1.09 4.28
C ASP A 581 -38.08 -1.90 3.23
N PRO A 582 -37.51 -3.08 3.59
CA PRO A 582 -36.82 -3.95 2.66
C PRO A 582 -37.63 -4.33 1.42
N ALA A 583 -38.97 -4.35 1.49
CA ALA A 583 -39.82 -4.59 0.33
C ALA A 583 -39.61 -3.56 -0.80
N ARG A 584 -39.22 -2.33 -0.45
CA ARG A 584 -38.89 -1.28 -1.44
C ARG A 584 -37.58 -1.52 -2.17
N LEU A 585 -36.70 -2.38 -1.66
CA LEU A 585 -35.46 -2.81 -2.33
C LEU A 585 -35.70 -3.98 -3.32
N GLY A 586 -36.95 -4.46 -3.41
CA GLY A 586 -37.32 -5.68 -4.13
C GLY A 586 -37.00 -6.91 -3.29
N LEU A 587 -38.00 -7.74 -3.03
CA LEU A 587 -37.80 -9.05 -2.40
C LEU A 587 -37.59 -10.10 -3.48
N PRO A 588 -36.86 -11.19 -3.17
CA PRO A 588 -36.79 -12.34 -4.07
C PRO A 588 -38.17 -12.94 -4.33
N GLU A 589 -38.33 -13.56 -5.49
CA GLU A 589 -39.62 -14.14 -5.91
C GLU A 589 -40.05 -15.28 -4.97
N PRO A 590 -41.34 -15.38 -4.58
CA PRO A 590 -41.80 -16.37 -3.61
C PRO A 590 -41.56 -17.84 -4.01
N ASP A 591 -41.56 -18.14 -5.30
CA ASP A 591 -41.24 -19.48 -5.83
C ASP A 591 -39.76 -19.81 -5.67
N ALA A 592 -38.87 -18.85 -5.95
CA ALA A 592 -37.44 -18.99 -5.78
C ALA A 592 -37.06 -19.19 -4.31
N VAL A 593 -37.67 -18.44 -3.38
CA VAL A 593 -37.43 -18.59 -1.92
C VAL A 593 -37.86 -19.95 -1.40
N ARG A 594 -38.88 -20.58 -2.01
CA ARG A 594 -39.34 -21.93 -1.64
C ARG A 594 -38.47 -23.05 -2.22
N HIS A 595 -37.54 -22.72 -3.12
CA HIS A 595 -36.67 -23.72 -3.72
C HIS A 595 -35.71 -24.31 -2.65
N PRO A 596 -35.55 -25.64 -2.56
CA PRO A 596 -34.70 -26.27 -1.55
C PRO A 596 -33.24 -25.78 -1.51
N ASP A 597 -32.68 -25.47 -2.69
CA ASP A 597 -31.31 -24.97 -2.84
C ASP A 597 -31.19 -23.43 -2.77
N TYR A 598 -32.23 -22.69 -2.36
CA TYR A 598 -32.14 -21.24 -2.26
C TYR A 598 -31.25 -20.84 -1.06
N PRO A 599 -30.19 -20.03 -1.25
CA PRO A 599 -29.16 -19.87 -0.23
C PRO A 599 -29.46 -18.80 0.82
N LEU A 600 -30.58 -18.06 0.70
CA LEU A 600 -30.90 -16.91 1.54
C LEU A 600 -32.11 -17.18 2.44
N ASP A 601 -32.15 -16.46 3.56
CA ASP A 601 -33.25 -16.55 4.51
C ASP A 601 -34.52 -15.92 3.93
N PRO A 602 -35.71 -16.45 4.26
CA PRO A 602 -36.96 -15.77 3.94
C PRO A 602 -37.09 -14.47 4.73
N TYR A 603 -37.61 -13.44 4.07
CA TYR A 603 -37.90 -12.16 4.71
C TYR A 603 -39.31 -12.12 5.30
N THR A 604 -39.40 -11.67 6.55
CA THR A 604 -40.61 -11.19 7.22
C THR A 604 -40.27 -9.90 7.98
N PRO A 605 -41.24 -9.04 8.31
CA PRO A 605 -41.00 -7.88 9.17
C PRO A 605 -40.36 -8.22 10.53
N GLU A 606 -40.51 -9.48 10.99
CA GLU A 606 -39.94 -10.06 12.21
C GLU A 606 -38.52 -10.64 12.02
N THR A 607 -38.03 -10.78 10.78
CA THR A 607 -36.68 -11.30 10.51
C THR A 607 -35.63 -10.35 11.08
N VAL A 608 -34.92 -10.78 12.12
CA VAL A 608 -33.83 -10.03 12.73
C VAL A 608 -32.64 -9.95 11.77
N THR A 609 -32.14 -8.75 11.50
CA THR A 609 -30.95 -8.53 10.69
C THR A 609 -30.11 -7.36 11.23
N SER A 610 -28.91 -7.20 10.70
CA SER A 610 -28.04 -6.07 10.99
C SER A 610 -28.39 -4.88 10.10
N TRP A 611 -28.31 -3.67 10.64
CA TRP A 611 -28.64 -2.44 9.93
C TRP A 611 -27.50 -1.42 10.00
N VAL A 612 -27.30 -0.68 8.90
CA VAL A 612 -26.33 0.41 8.80
C VAL A 612 -27.02 1.70 8.39
N TRP A 613 -26.45 2.83 8.81
CA TRP A 613 -26.99 4.15 8.48
C TRP A 613 -26.58 4.59 7.08
N ALA A 614 -27.57 4.95 6.28
CA ALA A 614 -27.45 5.61 5.00
C ALA A 614 -27.96 7.06 5.08
N HIS A 615 -27.60 7.88 4.10
CA HIS A 615 -28.19 9.20 3.89
C HIS A 615 -29.14 9.17 2.70
N ASP A 616 -30.42 9.45 2.93
CA ASP A 616 -31.43 9.70 1.88
C ASP A 616 -31.20 11.08 1.30
N LEU A 617 -30.52 11.17 0.15
CA LEU A 617 -30.18 12.46 -0.47
C LEU A 617 -31.40 13.22 -1.01
N GLY A 618 -32.50 12.51 -1.29
CA GLY A 618 -33.74 13.12 -1.74
C GLY A 618 -34.50 13.78 -0.59
N GLY A 619 -34.51 13.12 0.58
CA GLY A 619 -35.17 13.60 1.79
C GLY A 619 -34.29 14.38 2.77
N ASP A 620 -32.98 14.47 2.54
CA ASP A 620 -31.96 15.03 3.45
C ASP A 620 -32.08 14.52 4.89
N ARG A 621 -32.15 13.20 5.05
CA ARG A 621 -32.30 12.53 6.35
C ARG A 621 -31.51 11.23 6.40
N GLN A 622 -31.19 10.77 7.61
CA GLN A 622 -30.51 9.50 7.78
C GLN A 622 -31.51 8.38 8.00
N VAL A 623 -31.25 7.23 7.40
CA VAL A 623 -32.14 6.07 7.41
C VAL A 623 -31.34 4.80 7.61
N LEU A 624 -31.95 3.79 8.20
CA LEU A 624 -31.37 2.45 8.30
C LEU A 624 -31.69 1.64 7.03
N VAL A 625 -30.68 0.92 6.55
CA VAL A 625 -30.81 -0.10 5.48
C VAL A 625 -30.16 -1.41 5.96
N PRO A 626 -30.61 -2.58 5.47
CA PRO A 626 -29.98 -3.84 5.84
C PRO A 626 -28.47 -3.83 5.51
N GLU A 627 -27.63 -4.27 6.43
CA GLU A 627 -26.16 -4.27 6.27
C GLU A 627 -25.74 -5.05 5.02
N HIS A 628 -26.40 -6.18 4.75
CA HIS A 628 -26.14 -7.02 3.58
C HIS A 628 -26.61 -6.39 2.26
N ALA A 629 -27.45 -5.35 2.31
CA ALA A 629 -27.79 -4.53 1.14
C ALA A 629 -26.62 -3.58 0.79
N ALA A 630 -25.99 -3.00 1.83
CA ALA A 630 -24.88 -2.08 1.68
C ALA A 630 -23.54 -2.79 1.40
N TYR A 631 -23.34 -3.98 1.97
CA TYR A 631 -22.09 -4.72 1.93
C TYR A 631 -22.31 -6.16 1.45
N HIS A 632 -22.03 -6.44 0.19
CA HIS A 632 -22.38 -7.70 -0.48
C HIS A 632 -21.66 -8.96 0.06
N GLY A 633 -20.62 -8.80 0.91
CA GLY A 633 -19.89 -9.92 1.51
C GLY A 633 -20.24 -10.24 2.96
N VAL A 634 -21.05 -9.42 3.66
CA VAL A 634 -21.31 -9.64 5.09
C VAL A 634 -22.12 -10.90 5.35
N HIS A 635 -21.73 -11.63 6.39
CA HIS A 635 -22.51 -12.72 6.99
C HIS A 635 -22.25 -12.68 8.49
N ARG A 636 -23.27 -12.29 9.26
CA ARG A 636 -23.18 -12.09 10.70
C ARG A 636 -23.97 -13.22 11.39
N PRO A 637 -23.37 -13.95 12.35
CA PRO A 637 -24.13 -14.92 13.13
C PRO A 637 -25.35 -14.27 13.79
N GLY A 638 -26.52 -14.88 13.65
CA GLY A 638 -27.77 -14.38 14.23
C GLY A 638 -28.45 -13.23 13.48
N ALA A 639 -27.94 -12.81 12.31
CA ALA A 639 -28.60 -11.83 11.44
C ALA A 639 -29.01 -12.49 10.12
N GLY A 640 -30.30 -12.46 9.82
CA GLY A 640 -30.85 -12.99 8.57
C GLY A 640 -30.35 -12.22 7.35
N ARG A 641 -30.07 -12.94 6.27
CA ARG A 641 -29.68 -12.40 4.97
C ARG A 641 -30.70 -12.84 3.93
N PHE A 642 -31.52 -11.91 3.48
CA PHE A 642 -32.68 -12.18 2.62
C PHE A 642 -32.62 -11.44 1.27
N LEU A 643 -31.59 -10.59 1.05
CA LEU A 643 -31.31 -9.97 -0.25
C LEU A 643 -29.98 -10.47 -0.80
N PHE A 644 -29.98 -10.85 -2.08
CA PHE A 644 -28.76 -11.04 -2.84
C PHE A 644 -28.29 -9.68 -3.37
N GLU A 645 -27.06 -9.30 -3.06
CA GLU A 645 -26.46 -8.07 -3.60
C GLU A 645 -25.13 -8.35 -4.31
N SER A 646 -24.80 -7.45 -5.22
CA SER A 646 -23.54 -7.39 -5.95
C SER A 646 -22.82 -6.06 -5.68
N SER A 647 -21.72 -5.79 -6.39
CA SER A 647 -21.07 -4.47 -6.38
C SER A 647 -21.89 -3.38 -7.05
N SER A 648 -23.09 -3.68 -7.58
CA SER A 648 -23.92 -2.69 -8.29
C SER A 648 -24.14 -1.41 -7.49
N GLY A 649 -23.71 -0.27 -8.03
CA GLY A 649 -23.84 1.02 -7.34
C GLY A 649 -22.78 1.25 -6.24
N CYS A 650 -21.72 0.44 -6.18
CA CYS A 650 -20.48 0.82 -5.51
C CYS A 650 -19.67 1.75 -6.42
N ALA A 651 -19.02 2.76 -5.85
CA ALA A 651 -18.09 3.57 -6.64
C ALA A 651 -17.01 4.21 -5.78
N VAL A 652 -15.86 4.46 -6.42
CA VAL A 652 -14.76 5.26 -5.88
C VAL A 652 -14.59 6.55 -6.69
N GLY A 653 -14.38 7.65 -5.98
CA GLY A 653 -14.13 8.97 -6.56
C GLY A 653 -13.01 9.73 -5.85
N SER A 654 -12.48 10.76 -6.51
CA SER A 654 -11.49 11.67 -5.90
C SER A 654 -12.06 12.55 -4.77
N CYS A 655 -13.38 12.53 -4.60
CA CYS A 655 -14.13 13.14 -3.51
C CYS A 655 -15.48 12.43 -3.37
N LEU A 656 -16.19 12.71 -2.27
CA LEU A 656 -17.48 12.09 -1.97
C LEU A 656 -18.53 12.37 -3.04
N GLU A 657 -18.62 13.60 -3.54
CA GLU A 657 -19.60 13.97 -4.58
C GLU A 657 -19.35 13.23 -5.90
N GLU A 658 -18.09 13.02 -6.26
CA GLU A 658 -17.70 12.25 -7.45
C GLU A 658 -18.04 10.76 -7.27
N ALA A 659 -17.76 10.18 -6.09
CA ALA A 659 -18.11 8.79 -5.78
C ALA A 659 -19.63 8.57 -5.86
N VAL A 660 -20.42 9.43 -5.21
CA VAL A 660 -21.89 9.36 -5.24
C VAL A 660 -22.43 9.51 -6.66
N LEU A 661 -21.91 10.46 -7.44
CA LEU A 661 -22.34 10.67 -8.82
C LEU A 661 -22.15 9.40 -9.66
N HIS A 662 -20.96 8.78 -9.59
CA HIS A 662 -20.68 7.57 -10.36
C HIS A 662 -21.48 6.35 -9.87
N ALA A 663 -21.67 6.19 -8.57
CA ALA A 663 -22.54 5.15 -8.02
C ALA A 663 -24.01 5.30 -8.47
N CYS A 664 -24.52 6.54 -8.53
CA CYS A 664 -25.85 6.81 -9.08
C CYS A 664 -25.92 6.49 -10.58
N LEU A 665 -24.92 6.90 -11.38
CA LEU A 665 -24.89 6.61 -12.82
C LEU A 665 -24.89 5.12 -13.10
N GLU A 666 -24.09 4.34 -12.37
CA GLU A 666 -24.09 2.89 -12.49
C GLU A 666 -25.44 2.29 -12.07
N THR A 667 -26.03 2.76 -10.96
CA THR A 667 -27.37 2.30 -10.53
C THR A 667 -28.42 2.54 -11.63
N ILE A 668 -28.36 3.70 -12.29
CA ILE A 668 -29.26 4.06 -13.41
C ILE A 668 -29.02 3.19 -14.63
N GLU A 669 -27.76 2.89 -14.96
CA GLU A 669 -27.39 1.98 -16.06
C GLU A 669 -28.02 0.60 -15.88
N ARG A 670 -27.88 0.04 -14.67
CA ARG A 670 -28.36 -1.30 -14.34
C ARG A 670 -29.88 -1.35 -14.32
N ASP A 671 -30.54 -0.35 -13.75
CA ASP A 671 -31.99 -0.19 -13.78
C ASP A 671 -32.52 -0.10 -15.22
N ALA A 672 -31.96 0.79 -16.04
CA ALA A 672 -32.35 0.98 -17.43
C ALA A 672 -32.17 -0.29 -18.29
N PHE A 673 -31.07 -0.99 -18.09
CA PHE A 673 -30.79 -2.24 -18.78
C PHE A 673 -31.79 -3.33 -18.40
N LEU A 674 -32.00 -3.57 -17.10
CA LEU A 674 -32.94 -4.60 -16.62
C LEU A 674 -34.38 -4.26 -17.00
N LEU A 675 -34.77 -2.99 -16.94
CA LEU A 675 -36.08 -2.55 -17.42
C LEU A 675 -36.26 -2.90 -18.89
N THR A 676 -35.27 -2.62 -19.73
CA THR A 676 -35.34 -2.94 -21.16
C THR A 676 -35.40 -4.45 -21.40
N TRP A 677 -34.56 -5.23 -20.71
CA TRP A 677 -34.49 -6.67 -20.85
C TRP A 677 -35.79 -7.39 -20.45
N TYR A 678 -36.32 -7.08 -19.26
CA TYR A 678 -37.50 -7.74 -18.71
C TYR A 678 -38.80 -7.28 -19.35
N THR A 679 -38.91 -6.01 -19.76
CA THR A 679 -40.08 -5.57 -20.52
C THR A 679 -40.07 -6.10 -21.95
N GLY A 680 -38.88 -6.32 -22.52
CA GLY A 680 -38.77 -6.66 -23.93
C GLY A 680 -39.19 -5.55 -24.87
N ALA A 681 -39.26 -4.30 -24.38
CA ALA A 681 -39.61 -3.16 -25.19
C ALA A 681 -38.50 -2.92 -26.24
N PRO A 682 -38.83 -2.78 -27.53
CA PRO A 682 -37.83 -2.53 -28.57
C PRO A 682 -37.17 -1.16 -28.33
N PRO A 683 -35.85 -1.11 -28.05
CA PRO A 683 -35.16 0.15 -27.83
C PRO A 683 -34.84 0.84 -29.16
N ALA A 684 -34.59 2.15 -29.12
CA ALA A 684 -34.26 2.92 -30.33
C ALA A 684 -32.82 2.61 -30.78
N ALA A 685 -32.64 2.04 -31.97
CA ALA A 685 -31.33 1.84 -32.56
C ALA A 685 -30.70 3.18 -33.00
N LEU A 686 -29.40 3.32 -32.80
CA LEU A 686 -28.64 4.54 -33.08
C LEU A 686 -27.52 4.29 -34.10
N THR A 687 -27.22 5.28 -34.93
CA THR A 687 -25.96 5.31 -35.68
C THR A 687 -24.79 5.61 -34.74
N MET A 688 -23.58 5.18 -35.12
CA MET A 688 -22.36 5.58 -34.40
C MET A 688 -22.16 7.11 -34.48
N PRO A 689 -21.78 7.80 -33.38
CA PRO A 689 -21.39 9.21 -33.45
C PRO A 689 -20.18 9.39 -34.39
N PRO A 690 -20.18 10.40 -35.27
CA PRO A 690 -19.07 10.62 -36.21
C PRO A 690 -17.77 11.05 -35.51
N ASP A 691 -17.86 11.59 -34.30
CA ASP A 691 -16.77 12.20 -33.53
C ASP A 691 -16.36 11.39 -32.27
N VAL A 692 -16.52 10.06 -32.31
CA VAL A 692 -16.00 9.18 -31.24
C VAL A 692 -14.48 9.32 -31.07
N ASP A 693 -14.01 9.12 -29.84
CA ASP A 693 -12.57 9.19 -29.53
C ASP A 693 -11.77 8.05 -30.22
N PRO A 694 -10.45 8.22 -30.39
CA PRO A 694 -9.63 7.25 -31.12
C PRO A 694 -9.65 5.82 -30.54
N VAL A 695 -9.79 5.66 -29.23
CA VAL A 695 -9.82 4.34 -28.59
C VAL A 695 -11.14 3.65 -28.92
N THR A 696 -12.26 4.37 -28.79
CA THR A 696 -13.58 3.86 -29.19
C THR A 696 -13.60 3.48 -30.67
N ARG A 697 -13.06 4.33 -31.55
CA ARG A 697 -12.96 4.03 -32.99
C ARG A 697 -12.13 2.77 -33.25
N HIS A 698 -10.97 2.66 -32.63
CA HIS A 698 -10.12 1.47 -32.74
C HIS A 698 -10.88 0.19 -32.32
N LEU A 699 -11.62 0.24 -31.22
CA LEU A 699 -12.40 -0.90 -30.75
C LEU A 699 -13.51 -1.28 -31.73
N VAL A 700 -14.22 -0.32 -32.31
CA VAL A 700 -15.23 -0.58 -33.34
C VAL A 700 -14.61 -1.30 -34.54
N ASP A 701 -13.46 -0.83 -35.02
CA ASP A 701 -12.75 -1.46 -36.14
C ASP A 701 -12.28 -2.88 -35.78
N ARG A 702 -11.80 -3.10 -34.54
CA ARG A 702 -11.40 -4.42 -34.04
C ARG A 702 -12.58 -5.38 -33.91
N ILE A 703 -13.72 -4.91 -33.39
CA ILE A 703 -14.95 -5.69 -33.27
C ILE A 703 -15.38 -6.19 -34.66
N ALA A 704 -15.40 -5.31 -35.66
CA ALA A 704 -15.74 -5.68 -37.03
C ALA A 704 -14.73 -6.67 -37.63
N ALA A 705 -13.43 -6.47 -37.40
CA ALA A 705 -12.37 -7.37 -37.89
C ALA A 705 -12.44 -8.77 -37.26
N GLU A 706 -13.02 -8.91 -36.07
CA GLU A 706 -13.24 -10.20 -35.40
C GLU A 706 -14.58 -10.87 -35.81
N GLY A 707 -15.31 -10.30 -36.77
CA GLY A 707 -16.54 -10.87 -37.31
C GLY A 707 -17.77 -10.65 -36.43
N TYR A 708 -17.85 -9.49 -35.78
CA TYR A 708 -19.02 -9.07 -35.00
C TYR A 708 -19.66 -7.80 -35.55
N THR A 709 -20.98 -7.82 -35.62
CA THR A 709 -21.78 -6.61 -35.84
C THR A 709 -22.05 -5.92 -34.50
N LEU A 710 -21.64 -4.65 -34.38
CA LEU A 710 -21.98 -3.76 -33.26
C LEU A 710 -23.31 -3.04 -33.53
N ARG A 711 -24.27 -3.15 -32.60
CA ARG A 711 -25.49 -2.34 -32.55
C ARG A 711 -25.52 -1.50 -31.28
N LEU A 712 -25.92 -0.23 -31.42
CA LEU A 712 -26.10 0.70 -30.32
C LEU A 712 -27.59 0.99 -30.14
N PHE A 713 -28.05 0.95 -28.89
CA PHE A 713 -29.44 1.22 -28.55
C PHE A 713 -29.54 2.26 -27.43
N ASP A 714 -30.43 3.23 -27.58
CA ASP A 714 -30.85 4.09 -26.47
C ASP A 714 -31.84 3.33 -25.58
N ILE A 715 -31.42 3.08 -24.34
CA ILE A 715 -32.22 2.41 -23.32
C ILE A 715 -32.53 3.35 -22.14
N THR A 716 -32.38 4.66 -22.33
CA THR A 716 -32.64 5.70 -21.32
C THR A 716 -33.99 5.49 -20.62
N SER A 717 -33.96 5.41 -19.29
CA SER A 717 -35.17 5.26 -18.46
C SER A 717 -35.87 6.59 -18.24
N ASP A 718 -36.98 6.56 -17.50
CA ASP A 718 -37.74 7.75 -17.08
C ASP A 718 -36.94 8.71 -16.18
N ILE A 719 -35.78 8.28 -15.67
CA ILE A 719 -34.81 9.14 -14.98
C ILE A 719 -34.19 10.16 -15.95
N GLY A 720 -34.14 9.86 -17.25
CA GLY A 720 -33.75 10.82 -18.29
C GLY A 720 -32.24 11.12 -18.35
N VAL A 721 -31.39 10.23 -17.82
CA VAL A 721 -29.94 10.21 -18.05
C VAL A 721 -29.65 9.26 -19.20
N PRO A 722 -28.82 9.63 -20.19
CA PRO A 722 -28.47 8.75 -21.30
C PRO A 722 -27.88 7.44 -20.81
N VAL A 723 -28.50 6.34 -21.24
CA VAL A 723 -27.96 4.98 -21.08
C VAL A 723 -27.94 4.32 -22.46
N ILE A 724 -26.75 3.92 -22.89
CA ILE A 724 -26.54 3.28 -24.19
C ILE A 724 -26.20 1.81 -23.97
N TRP A 725 -26.95 0.92 -24.62
CA TRP A 725 -26.63 -0.50 -24.70
C TRP A 725 -25.87 -0.80 -26.00
N ALA A 726 -24.67 -1.35 -25.86
CA ALA A 726 -23.90 -1.93 -26.95
C ALA A 726 -24.11 -3.45 -26.99
N LEU A 727 -24.60 -3.95 -28.12
CA LEU A 727 -24.78 -5.37 -28.39
C LEU A 727 -23.86 -5.78 -29.55
N LEU A 728 -22.97 -6.72 -29.27
CA LEU A 728 -22.19 -7.43 -30.29
C LEU A 728 -22.89 -8.72 -30.63
N THR A 729 -23.09 -8.99 -31.93
CA THR A 729 -23.59 -10.28 -32.42
C THR A 729 -22.61 -10.83 -33.44
N ALA A 730 -22.22 -12.10 -33.29
CA ALA A 730 -21.35 -12.75 -34.27
C ALA A 730 -22.02 -12.82 -35.64
N ASP A 731 -21.27 -12.51 -36.70
CA ASP A 731 -21.77 -12.55 -38.09
C ASP A 731 -21.96 -14.00 -38.57
N ARG A 732 -21.30 -14.96 -37.91
CA ARG A 732 -21.43 -16.40 -38.13
C ARG A 732 -21.79 -17.08 -36.82
N ALA A 733 -22.93 -17.76 -36.82
CA ALA A 733 -23.41 -18.57 -35.70
C ALA A 733 -22.85 -20.00 -35.80
N ASP A 734 -21.53 -20.15 -35.74
CA ASP A 734 -20.89 -21.47 -35.63
C ASP A 734 -20.04 -21.58 -34.35
N ASP A 735 -19.68 -22.80 -33.99
CA ASP A 735 -18.94 -23.10 -32.75
C ASP A 735 -17.49 -22.56 -32.76
N THR A 736 -17.05 -21.91 -33.85
CA THR A 736 -15.72 -21.28 -33.94
C THR A 736 -15.72 -19.81 -33.50
N ALA A 737 -16.90 -19.19 -33.37
CA ALA A 737 -17.03 -17.84 -32.86
C ALA A 737 -16.62 -17.75 -31.38
N ARG A 738 -15.93 -16.67 -31.00
CA ARG A 738 -15.56 -16.38 -29.59
C ARG A 738 -16.79 -16.32 -28.66
N GLY A 739 -18.00 -16.17 -29.19
CA GLY A 739 -19.29 -16.28 -28.52
C GLY A 739 -20.39 -15.69 -29.41
N ALA A 740 -21.64 -16.09 -29.22
CA ALA A 740 -22.74 -15.58 -30.03
C ALA A 740 -23.02 -14.09 -29.80
N THR A 741 -23.01 -13.65 -28.53
CA THR A 741 -23.28 -12.26 -28.18
C THR A 741 -22.39 -11.75 -27.05
N PHE A 742 -22.17 -10.43 -27.05
CA PHE A 742 -21.61 -9.70 -25.90
C PHE A 742 -22.46 -8.45 -25.66
N SER A 743 -22.88 -8.23 -24.43
CA SER A 743 -23.68 -7.07 -24.03
C SER A 743 -22.94 -6.26 -22.97
N ALA A 744 -22.98 -4.94 -23.12
CA ALA A 744 -22.61 -3.99 -22.08
C ALA A 744 -23.42 -2.70 -22.23
N ALA A 745 -23.58 -1.94 -21.15
CA ALA A 745 -24.18 -0.61 -21.22
C ALA A 745 -23.27 0.43 -20.62
N GLY A 746 -23.54 1.70 -20.92
CA GLY A 746 -22.86 2.83 -20.32
C GLY A 746 -23.87 3.92 -20.00
N ALA A 747 -23.81 4.48 -18.79
CA ALA A 747 -24.58 5.65 -18.41
C ALA A 747 -23.70 6.89 -18.23
N HIS A 748 -24.06 7.99 -18.89
CA HIS A 748 -23.36 9.26 -18.72
C HIS A 748 -24.22 10.45 -19.18
N PRO A 749 -24.20 11.60 -18.48
CA PRO A 749 -24.96 12.79 -18.90
C PRO A 749 -24.61 13.34 -20.29
N ASP A 750 -23.38 13.10 -20.74
CA ASP A 750 -22.94 13.23 -22.15
C ASP A 750 -23.09 11.86 -22.87
N PRO A 751 -24.05 11.70 -23.80
CA PRO A 751 -24.31 10.44 -24.51
C PRO A 751 -23.09 9.85 -25.23
N ARG A 752 -22.12 10.66 -25.68
CA ARG A 752 -20.92 10.12 -26.36
C ARG A 752 -20.05 9.31 -25.41
N ARG A 753 -19.97 9.73 -24.15
CA ARG A 753 -19.24 9.00 -23.12
C ARG A 753 -19.98 7.73 -22.69
N ALA A 754 -21.31 7.73 -22.76
CA ALA A 754 -22.12 6.52 -22.58
C ALA A 754 -21.85 5.51 -23.71
N VAL A 755 -21.80 5.95 -24.98
CA VAL A 755 -21.38 5.11 -26.11
C VAL A 755 -19.96 4.55 -25.90
N ALA A 756 -18.99 5.41 -25.58
CA ALA A 756 -17.60 5.00 -25.39
C ALA A 756 -17.46 3.95 -24.27
N ALA A 757 -18.15 4.13 -23.14
CA ALA A 757 -18.15 3.16 -22.04
C ALA A 757 -18.75 1.81 -22.46
N ALA A 758 -19.94 1.82 -23.09
CA ALA A 758 -20.61 0.61 -23.53
C ALA A 758 -19.78 -0.18 -24.56
N VAL A 759 -19.18 0.51 -25.54
CA VAL A 759 -18.32 -0.11 -26.57
C VAL A 759 -17.02 -0.64 -25.96
N LEU A 760 -16.41 0.11 -25.03
CA LEU A 760 -15.20 -0.32 -24.33
C LEU A 760 -15.44 -1.64 -23.59
N GLU A 761 -16.51 -1.72 -22.80
CA GLU A 761 -16.83 -2.92 -22.04
C GLU A 761 -17.17 -4.10 -22.95
N ALA A 762 -18.06 -3.92 -23.93
CA ALA A 762 -18.46 -4.99 -24.84
C ALA A 762 -17.26 -5.53 -25.66
N GLY A 763 -16.42 -4.64 -26.18
CA GLY A 763 -15.23 -5.01 -26.96
C GLY A 763 -14.17 -5.72 -26.13
N VAL A 764 -13.96 -5.32 -24.87
CA VAL A 764 -13.06 -6.02 -23.96
C VAL A 764 -13.61 -7.39 -23.57
N ASN A 765 -14.91 -7.49 -23.29
CA ASN A 765 -15.55 -8.78 -22.98
C ASN A 765 -15.38 -9.77 -24.15
N MET A 766 -15.60 -9.32 -25.39
CA MET A 766 -15.35 -10.10 -26.61
C MET A 766 -13.89 -10.58 -26.71
N ALA A 767 -12.92 -9.70 -26.41
CA ALA A 767 -11.50 -10.04 -26.52
C ALA A 767 -11.03 -11.02 -25.43
N VAL A 768 -11.58 -10.92 -24.22
CA VAL A 768 -11.19 -11.74 -23.07
C VAL A 768 -11.92 -13.09 -23.04
N ALA A 769 -13.12 -13.19 -23.61
CA ALA A 769 -13.96 -14.40 -23.56
C ALA A 769 -13.29 -15.72 -23.98
N PRO A 770 -12.34 -15.78 -24.94
CA PRO A 770 -11.63 -17.03 -25.26
C PRO A 770 -10.66 -17.50 -24.18
N ARG A 771 -10.25 -16.62 -23.28
CA ARG A 771 -9.31 -16.92 -22.18
C ARG A 771 -10.02 -17.37 -20.90
N MET A 772 -11.33 -17.17 -20.84
CA MET A 772 -12.14 -17.56 -19.67
C MET A 772 -12.56 -19.03 -19.79
N PRO A 773 -12.44 -19.83 -18.72
CA PRO A 773 -12.99 -21.18 -18.69
C PRO A 773 -14.48 -21.15 -19.03
N ARG A 774 -14.91 -22.03 -19.93
CA ARG A 774 -16.32 -22.13 -20.32
C ARG A 774 -16.95 -23.38 -19.71
N PRO A 775 -18.19 -23.28 -19.21
CA PRO A 775 -19.00 -24.45 -18.96
C PRO A 775 -19.07 -25.32 -20.23
N PRO A 776 -19.07 -26.65 -20.11
CA PRO A 776 -19.25 -27.52 -21.27
C PRO A 776 -20.62 -27.27 -21.92
N ARG A 777 -20.71 -27.42 -23.25
CA ARG A 777 -21.93 -27.07 -24.02
C ARG A 777 -23.21 -27.68 -23.44
N HIS A 778 -23.19 -28.94 -22.99
CA HIS A 778 -24.36 -29.60 -22.40
C HIS A 778 -24.91 -28.85 -21.18
N ARG A 779 -24.04 -28.20 -20.39
CA ARG A 779 -24.46 -27.36 -19.25
C ARG A 779 -25.06 -26.04 -19.72
N LEU A 780 -24.53 -25.43 -20.78
CA LEU A 780 -25.13 -24.23 -21.38
C LEU A 780 -26.52 -24.51 -21.99
N LEU A 781 -26.70 -25.68 -22.62
CA LEU A 781 -28.00 -26.13 -23.11
C LEU A 781 -28.98 -26.37 -21.95
N ALA A 782 -28.54 -26.98 -20.85
CA ALA A 782 -29.37 -27.10 -19.65
C ALA A 782 -29.82 -25.75 -19.09
N MET A 783 -28.94 -24.73 -19.07
CA MET A 783 -29.28 -23.35 -18.68
C MET A 783 -30.22 -22.64 -19.66
N LEU A 784 -30.18 -23.02 -20.94
CA LEU A 784 -31.07 -22.50 -21.96
C LEU A 784 -32.50 -23.02 -21.73
N ASP A 785 -32.61 -24.33 -21.48
CA ASP A 785 -33.86 -25.05 -21.25
C ASP A 785 -34.49 -24.72 -19.88
N ASP A 786 -33.65 -24.65 -18.84
CA ASP A 786 -34.05 -24.31 -17.47
C ASP A 786 -33.25 -23.09 -16.95
N PRO A 787 -33.86 -21.90 -16.88
CA PRO A 787 -33.26 -20.71 -16.30
C PRO A 787 -32.68 -20.88 -14.90
N ASP A 788 -33.23 -21.77 -14.07
CA ASP A 788 -32.78 -22.01 -12.69
C ASP A 788 -31.38 -22.66 -12.61
N GLU A 789 -30.90 -23.25 -13.72
CA GLU A 789 -29.53 -23.75 -13.84
C GLU A 789 -28.49 -22.62 -13.99
N VAL A 790 -28.93 -21.38 -14.24
CA VAL A 790 -28.07 -20.20 -14.16
C VAL A 790 -27.94 -19.77 -12.71
N ARG A 791 -26.77 -19.97 -12.10
CA ARG A 791 -26.60 -19.85 -10.63
C ARG A 791 -25.75 -18.67 -10.20
N ASP A 792 -24.87 -18.16 -11.08
CA ASP A 792 -23.93 -17.10 -10.75
C ASP A 792 -23.61 -16.18 -11.94
N LEU A 793 -22.73 -15.21 -11.71
CA LEU A 793 -22.24 -14.25 -12.70
C LEU A 793 -21.68 -14.92 -13.97
N ALA A 794 -20.87 -15.97 -13.78
CA ALA A 794 -20.18 -16.65 -14.86
C ALA A 794 -21.18 -17.42 -15.73
N ASP A 795 -22.19 -18.03 -15.12
CA ASP A 795 -23.28 -18.70 -15.84
C ASP A 795 -24.09 -17.69 -16.68
N HIS A 796 -24.42 -16.51 -16.13
CA HIS A 796 -25.07 -15.43 -16.88
C HIS A 796 -24.24 -15.06 -18.12
N ALA A 797 -22.95 -14.77 -17.95
CA ALA A 797 -22.08 -14.39 -19.08
C ALA A 797 -21.92 -15.53 -20.10
N ALA A 798 -21.72 -16.77 -19.63
CA ALA A 798 -21.43 -17.91 -20.49
C ALA A 798 -22.66 -18.37 -21.30
N LEU A 799 -23.86 -18.31 -20.74
CA LEU A 799 -25.09 -18.71 -21.43
C LEU A 799 -25.26 -17.97 -22.75
N HIS A 800 -25.04 -16.65 -22.77
CA HIS A 800 -25.26 -15.82 -23.96
C HIS A 800 -24.12 -15.88 -24.99
N LEU A 801 -23.10 -16.71 -24.74
CA LEU A 801 -22.14 -17.13 -25.76
C LEU A 801 -22.70 -18.23 -26.67
N LEU A 802 -23.79 -18.89 -26.27
CA LEU A 802 -24.42 -19.96 -27.04
C LEU A 802 -25.29 -19.37 -28.18
N PRO A 803 -25.12 -19.77 -29.45
CA PRO A 803 -25.92 -19.27 -30.58
C PRO A 803 -27.43 -19.40 -30.39
N GLU A 804 -27.87 -20.44 -29.71
CA GLU A 804 -29.28 -20.73 -29.40
C GLU A 804 -29.93 -19.65 -28.50
N THR A 805 -29.16 -18.76 -27.89
CA THR A 805 -29.70 -17.61 -27.14
C THR A 805 -30.05 -16.40 -28.03
N LEU A 806 -29.61 -16.35 -29.29
CA LEU A 806 -29.85 -15.22 -30.20
C LEU A 806 -31.33 -14.80 -30.30
N PRO A 807 -32.32 -15.72 -30.36
CA PRO A 807 -33.73 -15.33 -30.40
C PRO A 807 -34.20 -14.51 -29.18
N ARG A 808 -33.50 -14.57 -28.03
CA ARG A 808 -33.82 -13.76 -26.85
C ARG A 808 -33.61 -12.26 -27.10
N PHE A 809 -32.82 -11.89 -28.11
CA PHE A 809 -32.51 -10.51 -28.49
C PHE A 809 -33.40 -9.96 -29.61
N ASP A 810 -34.30 -10.77 -30.17
CA ASP A 810 -35.17 -10.40 -31.29
C ASP A 810 -35.95 -9.10 -31.06
N PHE A 811 -36.35 -8.84 -29.82
CA PHE A 811 -37.08 -7.63 -29.47
C PHE A 811 -36.27 -6.36 -29.74
N ALA A 812 -34.94 -6.43 -29.75
CA ALA A 812 -34.04 -5.31 -30.03
C ALA A 812 -33.43 -5.36 -31.43
N THR A 813 -33.20 -6.55 -31.97
CA THR A 813 -32.47 -6.72 -33.24
C THR A 813 -33.36 -6.76 -34.48
N ARG A 814 -34.68 -7.01 -34.33
CA ARG A 814 -35.60 -6.95 -35.46
C ARG A 814 -35.60 -5.53 -36.05
N PRO A 815 -35.51 -5.39 -37.39
CA PRO A 815 -35.53 -4.08 -38.03
C PRO A 815 -36.80 -3.31 -37.64
N ALA A 816 -36.63 -2.15 -37.01
CA ALA A 816 -37.72 -1.21 -36.82
C ALA A 816 -38.00 -0.48 -38.14
N ASP A 817 -39.27 -0.08 -38.35
CA ASP A 817 -39.64 0.79 -39.47
C ASP A 817 -38.83 2.11 -39.39
N GLY A 818 -37.97 2.36 -40.38
CA GLY A 818 -37.14 3.57 -40.47
C GLY A 818 -35.64 3.41 -40.15
N GLY A 819 -35.18 2.25 -39.68
CA GLY A 819 -33.75 1.99 -39.43
C GLY A 819 -33.15 2.73 -38.22
N PRO A 820 -31.81 2.68 -38.03
CA PRO A 820 -31.13 3.37 -36.93
C PRO A 820 -31.26 4.89 -37.04
N ARG A 821 -31.56 5.57 -35.92
CA ARG A 821 -31.68 7.02 -35.86
C ARG A 821 -30.30 7.69 -35.89
N PRO A 822 -30.13 8.82 -36.60
CA PRO A 822 -28.91 9.61 -36.52
C PRO A 822 -28.64 10.08 -35.09
N PHE A 823 -27.45 9.78 -34.56
CA PHE A 823 -27.10 10.07 -33.17
C PHE A 823 -27.25 11.55 -32.78
N GLU A 824 -26.80 12.47 -33.66
CA GLU A 824 -26.86 13.91 -33.41
C GLU A 824 -28.30 14.43 -33.31
N GLU A 825 -29.18 13.94 -34.17
CA GLU A 825 -30.59 14.33 -34.18
C GLU A 825 -31.31 13.80 -32.94
N HIS A 826 -31.03 12.55 -32.57
CA HIS A 826 -31.67 11.90 -31.42
C HIS A 826 -31.30 12.56 -30.08
N PHE A 827 -30.06 13.02 -29.93
CA PHE A 827 -29.58 13.71 -28.72
C PHE A 827 -29.45 15.23 -28.87
N ALA A 828 -30.12 15.83 -29.85
CA ALA A 828 -30.11 17.27 -30.06
C ALA A 828 -30.56 18.04 -28.80
N GLY A 829 -29.78 19.04 -28.36
CA GLY A 829 -30.06 19.85 -27.17
C GLY A 829 -29.92 19.12 -25.83
N TRP A 830 -29.54 17.83 -25.82
CA TRP A 830 -29.47 17.04 -24.59
C TRP A 830 -28.41 17.55 -23.61
N ARG A 831 -27.28 18.03 -24.13
CA ARG A 831 -26.15 18.51 -23.34
C ARG A 831 -26.54 19.64 -22.39
N ASP A 832 -27.47 20.51 -22.81
CA ASP A 832 -27.92 21.67 -22.04
C ASP A 832 -28.67 21.28 -20.77
N ARG A 833 -29.26 20.07 -20.75
CA ARG A 833 -29.99 19.55 -19.57
C ARG A 833 -29.04 19.24 -18.40
N TRP A 834 -27.84 18.72 -18.70
CA TRP A 834 -26.97 18.13 -17.69
C TRP A 834 -25.66 18.86 -17.45
N HIS A 835 -25.17 19.64 -18.42
CA HIS A 835 -23.89 20.32 -18.29
C HIS A 835 -23.96 21.43 -17.22
N HIS A 836 -22.94 21.46 -16.37
CA HIS A 836 -22.74 22.52 -15.39
C HIS A 836 -21.24 22.64 -15.06
N PRO A 837 -20.70 23.83 -14.75
CA PRO A 837 -19.29 23.98 -14.33
C PRO A 837 -18.99 23.46 -12.91
N ASP A 838 -19.97 22.90 -12.20
CA ASP A 838 -19.84 22.42 -10.82
C ASP A 838 -20.54 21.07 -10.72
N LEU A 839 -19.75 20.03 -10.40
CA LEU A 839 -20.19 18.64 -10.37
C LEU A 839 -21.30 18.44 -9.34
N THR A 840 -21.26 19.21 -8.26
CA THR A 840 -22.26 19.13 -7.21
C THR A 840 -23.64 19.56 -7.69
N GLN A 841 -23.72 20.47 -8.66
CA GLN A 841 -25.00 20.84 -9.28
C GLN A 841 -25.49 19.75 -10.25
N VAL A 842 -24.57 19.09 -10.97
CA VAL A 842 -24.91 17.92 -11.80
C VAL A 842 -25.47 16.80 -10.92
N LEU A 843 -24.81 16.52 -9.79
CA LEU A 843 -25.27 15.53 -8.80
C LEU A 843 -26.65 15.89 -8.24
N ARG A 844 -26.91 17.16 -7.88
CA ARG A 844 -28.24 17.58 -7.40
C ARG A 844 -29.34 17.37 -8.45
N ARG A 845 -29.06 17.68 -9.72
CA ARG A 845 -30.01 17.40 -10.83
C ARG A 845 -30.26 15.91 -10.98
N LEU A 846 -29.22 15.09 -10.85
CA LEU A 846 -29.31 13.63 -10.92
C LEU A 846 -30.17 13.07 -9.79
N VAL A 847 -29.93 13.50 -8.55
CA VAL A 847 -30.73 13.12 -7.38
C VAL A 847 -32.19 13.53 -7.59
N ALA A 848 -32.46 14.76 -8.04
CA ALA A 848 -33.81 15.22 -8.31
C ALA A 848 -34.53 14.37 -9.36
N ALA A 849 -33.83 13.99 -10.44
CA ALA A 849 -34.38 13.12 -11.48
C ALA A 849 -34.70 11.71 -10.95
N MET A 850 -33.79 11.13 -10.16
CA MET A 850 -34.00 9.84 -9.50
C MET A 850 -35.19 9.88 -8.52
N VAL A 851 -35.33 10.94 -7.74
CA VAL A 851 -36.47 11.16 -6.83
C VAL A 851 -37.78 11.27 -7.61
N ALA A 852 -37.80 12.08 -8.69
CA ALA A 852 -38.99 12.27 -9.52
C ALA A 852 -39.47 10.96 -10.16
N ALA A 853 -38.53 10.07 -10.48
CA ALA A 853 -38.81 8.74 -11.03
C ALA A 853 -39.11 7.68 -9.95
N GLY A 854 -39.20 8.07 -8.67
CA GLY A 854 -39.57 7.19 -7.56
C GLY A 854 -38.44 6.34 -7.00
N THR A 855 -37.18 6.67 -7.32
CA THR A 855 -36.00 5.89 -6.92
C THR A 855 -34.96 6.74 -6.20
N PRO A 856 -35.28 7.30 -5.02
CA PRO A 856 -34.38 8.20 -4.30
C PRO A 856 -33.06 7.49 -3.93
N PRO A 857 -31.89 8.10 -4.18
CA PRO A 857 -30.61 7.49 -3.84
C PRO A 857 -30.32 7.59 -2.34
N LEU A 858 -30.09 6.44 -1.73
CA LEU A 858 -29.61 6.27 -0.36
C LEU A 858 -28.10 5.99 -0.39
N VAL A 859 -27.30 6.85 0.24
CA VAL A 859 -25.84 6.76 0.22
C VAL A 859 -25.34 6.13 1.51
N VAL A 860 -24.63 5.02 1.40
CA VAL A 860 -23.79 4.47 2.47
C VAL A 860 -22.35 4.84 2.17
N GLU A 861 -21.72 5.62 3.05
CA GLU A 861 -20.30 5.94 2.92
C GLU A 861 -19.45 4.73 3.35
N GLN A 862 -18.62 4.24 2.44
CA GLN A 862 -17.76 3.07 2.62
C GLN A 862 -16.28 3.43 2.74
N THR A 863 -15.94 4.72 2.75
CA THR A 863 -14.57 5.22 2.83
C THR A 863 -13.83 4.69 4.06
N GLY A 864 -12.84 3.82 3.83
CA GLY A 864 -11.91 3.32 4.84
C GLY A 864 -10.68 4.23 5.01
N ALA A 865 -9.74 3.75 5.83
CA ALA A 865 -8.50 4.48 6.13
C ALA A 865 -7.57 4.62 4.91
N ALA A 866 -7.56 3.62 4.03
CA ALA A 866 -6.71 3.59 2.86
C ALA A 866 -7.17 4.58 1.78
N GLU A 867 -8.47 4.60 1.53
CA GLU A 867 -9.14 5.53 0.66
C GLU A 867 -8.81 6.96 1.10
N ARG A 868 -8.95 7.26 2.40
CA ARG A 868 -8.58 8.57 2.95
C ARG A 868 -7.12 8.95 2.69
N ARG A 869 -6.17 8.03 2.89
CA ARG A 869 -4.73 8.27 2.60
C ARG A 869 -4.46 8.52 1.12
N LEU A 870 -5.19 7.85 0.24
CA LEU A 870 -5.09 8.02 -1.21
C LEU A 870 -5.85 9.26 -1.74
N GLY A 871 -6.57 9.98 -0.86
CA GLY A 871 -7.43 11.09 -1.25
C GLY A 871 -8.64 10.62 -2.08
N LEU A 872 -9.18 9.45 -1.74
CA LEU A 872 -10.32 8.82 -2.38
C LEU A 872 -11.50 8.74 -1.39
N ALA A 873 -12.71 8.69 -1.95
CA ALA A 873 -13.94 8.38 -1.24
C ALA A 873 -14.58 7.15 -1.90
N ALA A 874 -15.18 6.28 -1.09
CA ALA A 874 -15.90 5.09 -1.55
C ALA A 874 -17.33 5.12 -1.00
N VAL A 875 -18.31 4.75 -1.83
CA VAL A 875 -19.73 4.72 -1.44
C VAL A 875 -20.45 3.54 -2.08
N LYS A 876 -21.57 3.15 -1.49
CA LYS A 876 -22.62 2.36 -2.13
C LYS A 876 -23.89 3.23 -2.21
N VAL A 877 -24.51 3.28 -3.38
CA VAL A 877 -25.85 3.84 -3.58
C VAL A 877 -26.86 2.70 -3.64
N LEU A 878 -27.91 2.80 -2.82
CA LEU A 878 -29.12 1.98 -2.93
C LEU A 878 -30.25 2.88 -3.44
N ALA A 879 -31.01 2.41 -4.42
CA ALA A 879 -32.13 3.17 -4.97
C ALA A 879 -33.43 2.35 -4.83
N PRO A 880 -34.14 2.43 -3.69
CA PRO A 880 -35.41 1.72 -3.52
C PRO A 880 -36.38 2.06 -4.64
N GLY A 881 -36.96 1.04 -5.27
CA GLY A 881 -37.83 1.16 -6.45
C GLY A 881 -37.12 0.97 -7.80
N ALA A 882 -35.79 1.01 -7.84
CA ALA A 882 -35.01 0.64 -9.03
C ALA A 882 -34.86 -0.88 -9.11
N LEU A 883 -34.72 -1.42 -10.33
CA LEU A 883 -34.41 -2.84 -10.50
C LEU A 883 -32.96 -3.13 -10.11
N PRO A 884 -32.72 -4.03 -9.14
CA PRO A 884 -31.36 -4.31 -8.70
C PRO A 884 -30.71 -5.40 -9.56
N MET A 885 -29.40 -5.26 -9.83
CA MET A 885 -28.62 -6.25 -10.57
C MET A 885 -28.27 -7.46 -9.69
N THR A 886 -28.85 -8.61 -10.02
CA THR A 886 -28.69 -9.87 -9.28
C THR A 886 -28.19 -10.97 -10.20
N PHE A 887 -27.34 -11.85 -9.68
CA PHE A 887 -26.80 -12.97 -10.45
C PHE A 887 -27.32 -14.29 -9.91
N GLY A 888 -27.58 -15.22 -10.82
CA GLY A 888 -28.36 -16.43 -10.57
C GLY A 888 -29.85 -16.16 -10.74
N HIS A 889 -30.53 -16.98 -11.54
CA HIS A 889 -31.91 -16.71 -11.92
C HIS A 889 -32.88 -16.68 -10.73
N ARG A 890 -32.63 -17.53 -9.72
CA ARG A 890 -33.40 -17.56 -8.46
C ARG A 890 -33.24 -16.30 -7.61
N ASN A 891 -32.19 -15.50 -7.84
CA ASN A 891 -31.97 -14.26 -7.09
C ASN A 891 -32.70 -13.06 -7.70
N ARG A 892 -33.44 -13.24 -8.81
CA ARG A 892 -34.19 -12.18 -9.49
C ARG A 892 -35.15 -11.48 -8.53
N ARG A 893 -35.29 -10.17 -8.72
CA ARG A 893 -36.18 -9.29 -7.96
C ARG A 893 -36.97 -8.45 -8.96
N VAL A 894 -38.00 -9.04 -9.54
CA VAL A 894 -38.76 -8.43 -10.66
C VAL A 894 -40.12 -7.91 -10.23
N ASP A 895 -40.59 -8.25 -9.03
CA ASP A 895 -41.86 -7.78 -8.47
C ASP A 895 -41.85 -6.32 -7.97
N LEU A 896 -41.38 -5.36 -8.78
CA LEU A 896 -41.28 -3.93 -8.43
C LEU A 896 -42.30 -3.06 -9.19
N PRO A 897 -42.87 -2.01 -8.57
CA PRO A 897 -43.85 -1.12 -9.22
C PRO A 897 -43.35 -0.53 -10.55
N ARG A 898 -42.05 -0.25 -10.66
CA ARG A 898 -41.46 0.35 -11.86
C ARG A 898 -41.56 -0.56 -13.09
N LEU A 899 -41.38 -1.87 -12.90
CA LEU A 899 -41.53 -2.84 -13.98
C LEU A 899 -43.01 -2.99 -14.38
N ARG A 900 -43.92 -3.05 -13.39
CA ARG A 900 -45.38 -3.14 -13.63
C ARG A 900 -45.98 -1.94 -14.35
N ARG A 901 -45.43 -0.73 -14.13
CA ARG A 901 -45.94 0.52 -14.70
C ARG A 901 -45.56 0.73 -16.17
N ARG A 902 -44.53 0.05 -16.69
CA ARG A 902 -44.20 0.13 -18.12
C ARG A 902 -45.23 -0.68 -18.91
N SER A 903 -46.25 0.02 -19.41
CA SER A 903 -47.29 -0.48 -20.32
C SER A 903 -46.66 -1.25 -21.47
N GLY A 904 -47.04 -2.52 -21.66
CA GLY A 904 -46.54 -3.35 -22.75
C GLY A 904 -45.68 -4.54 -22.35
N THR A 905 -45.51 -4.81 -21.05
CA THR A 905 -45.11 -6.16 -20.62
C THR A 905 -46.17 -7.14 -21.13
N ASP A 906 -45.83 -7.93 -22.14
CA ASP A 906 -46.58 -9.14 -22.44
C ASP A 906 -46.64 -9.95 -21.13
N PRO A 907 -47.82 -10.11 -20.50
CA PRO A 907 -47.94 -10.80 -19.22
C PRO A 907 -47.43 -12.24 -19.28
N GLY A 908 -47.29 -12.80 -20.50
CA GLY A 908 -46.73 -14.12 -20.76
C GLY A 908 -45.23 -14.14 -21.10
N ARG A 909 -44.53 -12.99 -21.19
CA ARG A 909 -43.09 -13.00 -21.47
C ARG A 909 -42.34 -13.63 -20.28
N PRO A 910 -41.60 -14.73 -20.50
CA PRO A 910 -40.86 -15.36 -19.42
C PRO A 910 -39.77 -14.41 -18.90
N THR A 911 -39.57 -14.39 -17.59
CA THR A 911 -38.42 -13.71 -17.00
C THR A 911 -37.19 -14.55 -17.28
N LEU A 912 -36.28 -14.07 -18.13
CA LEU A 912 -35.08 -14.81 -18.54
C LEU A 912 -33.81 -14.24 -17.89
N PRO A 913 -32.77 -15.05 -17.67
CA PRO A 913 -31.46 -14.57 -17.20
C PRO A 913 -30.90 -13.51 -18.14
N HIS A 914 -30.55 -12.34 -17.60
CA HIS A 914 -30.03 -11.23 -18.40
C HIS A 914 -28.60 -11.50 -18.90
N PRO A 915 -28.18 -10.90 -20.03
CA PRO A 915 -26.84 -11.07 -20.60
C PRO A 915 -25.80 -10.10 -20.05
N PHE A 916 -26.18 -9.24 -19.10
CA PHE A 916 -25.24 -8.30 -18.47
C PHE A 916 -24.21 -9.05 -17.60
N PRO A 917 -22.89 -8.83 -17.80
CA PRO A 917 -21.82 -9.49 -17.06
C PRO A 917 -21.38 -8.79 -15.75
#